data_AF-A0A3D8SXB3-F1
#
_entry.id   AF-A0A3D8SXB3-F1
#
_cell.length_a   1.000
_cell.length_b   1.000
_cell.length_c   1.000
_cell.angle_alpha   90.00
_cell.angle_beta   90.00
_cell.angle_gamma   90.00
#
_symmetry.space_group_name_H-M   'P 1'
#
loop_
_entity.id
_entity.type
_entity.pdbx_description
1 polymer ?
#
loop_
_entity_poly.entity_id
_entity_poly.type
_entity_poly.pdbx_seq_one_letter_code
_entity_poly.pdbx_strand_id
1 'polypeptide(L)'
;MQQSSPLWQVVEDIYGPESMGQGYTRPFSSFYRLAVHFNATIIAVEKTTLAQSMSLSATQTRSFWILWRWWNTYSHACLIPSGGATDEDLHVYLVDGMRYQLSIESNYFQQGLSLFEREFNDSQAMFDSKVLESRREEMAVQSACQHIALGCYAQLGRNIADDCNFSLHPADLLAPKSDGAFENGRMILQDRDLSGLDPRCSTGASIIACPWLGDTPGLPFYLWDVAAREVVEVSSLPPDVAYTAISHTWGRWPKDAPIWVPGVTEWLVPQNEVFDVLNLPSILAKVPTTTPYIWFDLVCIPQNGSPRATQEIARQAEIFRHAKHAIIWLNRIDSWEGLEAALEWMSLVYLGIGSPKDAKTPELATKLFADYPYAPGVSRQSMEVTGWFSSLWTLQEICLRPDMWLCNSDWTLLQVGNGIPVAFNSIVALTQECAQVLQERISLEGLAENYPGMTTKPQFNVTTALIDPEKKFASLIKFEKYQRGFLELMELFDRTGIKDLHIIKRDTILLLGSERYSKDSRAEAIMSVLGARDWNLSLPPQINPNTDNENLVLGQYPLDFVQYVARALGATFFNSLSACSCHLDFVEIITSAPESSKGCLLPFTQKTFAPNSAVSLAQKFLLNWTFLEELHNPTVQTWKVQTSGSVYISEAAIIASTRDSEDEEIIANVWLTYDAGKYDENDPRFSETDTGMGRYKTVNLKKLVKEYYPFSNNYAVELLTSNGSSRGILLKEVRRNSIELVKIGNYITSGLPLSVRQNRCHAIANQVDWTVV
;
A
#
# COMPACT_ATOMS: atom_id res chain seq x y z
N MET A 1 -11.49 -12.66 1.35
CA MET A 1 -12.30 -11.44 1.52
C MET A 1 -13.74 -11.82 1.21
N GLN A 2 -14.70 -11.33 1.99
CA GLN A 2 -16.10 -11.42 1.58
C GLN A 2 -16.27 -10.37 0.49
N GLN A 3 -16.30 -10.80 -0.77
CA GLN A 3 -16.40 -9.92 -1.93
C GLN A 3 -17.68 -9.11 -1.82
N SER A 4 -17.56 -7.79 -1.79
CA SER A 4 -18.72 -6.91 -1.69
C SER A 4 -19.38 -6.73 -3.05
N SER A 5 -20.69 -6.94 -3.10
CA SER A 5 -21.54 -6.72 -4.27
C SER A 5 -21.51 -5.26 -4.74
N PRO A 6 -21.90 -4.99 -6.00
CA PRO A 6 -22.06 -3.62 -6.46
C PRO A 6 -23.24 -2.95 -5.73
N LEU A 7 -23.19 -1.64 -5.62
CA LEU A 7 -24.17 -0.84 -4.87
C LEU A 7 -25.59 -0.98 -5.43
N TRP A 8 -25.78 -1.08 -6.74
CA TRP A 8 -27.10 -1.29 -7.34
C TRP A 8 -27.77 -2.56 -6.84
N GLN A 9 -27.01 -3.65 -6.68
CA GLN A 9 -27.59 -4.93 -6.26
C GLN A 9 -28.15 -4.82 -4.85
N VAL A 10 -27.44 -4.16 -3.92
CA VAL A 10 -27.92 -3.95 -2.55
C VAL A 10 -29.19 -3.11 -2.51
N VAL A 11 -29.29 -2.09 -3.38
CA VAL A 11 -30.48 -1.23 -3.46
C VAL A 11 -31.66 -1.99 -4.07
N GLU A 12 -31.44 -2.73 -5.16
CA GLU A 12 -32.49 -3.45 -5.86
C GLU A 12 -33.03 -4.64 -5.07
N ASP A 13 -32.19 -5.33 -4.29
CA ASP A 13 -32.62 -6.40 -3.39
C ASP A 13 -33.66 -5.93 -2.36
N ILE A 14 -33.65 -4.63 -2.02
CA ILE A 14 -34.56 -4.02 -1.04
C ILE A 14 -35.73 -3.31 -1.73
N TYR A 15 -35.47 -2.53 -2.77
CA TYR A 15 -36.44 -1.59 -3.35
C TYR A 15 -36.86 -1.91 -4.79
N GLY A 16 -36.26 -2.93 -5.43
CA GLY A 16 -36.46 -3.25 -6.84
C GLY A 16 -35.75 -2.29 -7.81
N PRO A 17 -35.81 -2.56 -9.14
CA PRO A 17 -35.02 -1.89 -10.18
C PRO A 17 -35.43 -0.44 -10.49
N GLU A 18 -36.65 -0.02 -10.16
CA GLU A 18 -37.17 1.34 -10.44
C GLU A 18 -37.54 2.07 -9.15
N SER A 19 -36.60 2.08 -8.21
CA SER A 19 -36.83 2.42 -6.82
C SER A 19 -37.27 3.87 -6.56
N MET A 20 -36.93 4.88 -7.38
CA MET A 20 -37.31 6.31 -7.23
C MET A 20 -38.55 6.74 -8.07
N GLY A 21 -39.01 5.92 -9.02
CA GLY A 21 -40.15 6.24 -9.89
C GLY A 21 -39.81 7.02 -11.18
N GLN A 22 -40.84 7.58 -11.84
CA GLN A 22 -40.70 8.30 -13.11
C GLN A 22 -39.85 9.57 -12.96
N GLY A 23 -38.86 9.76 -13.84
CA GLY A 23 -37.98 10.94 -13.86
C GLY A 23 -36.52 10.66 -13.49
N TYR A 24 -36.19 9.44 -13.06
CA TYR A 24 -34.81 9.00 -12.84
C TYR A 24 -34.47 7.86 -13.81
N THR A 25 -33.28 7.86 -14.40
CA THR A 25 -32.76 6.63 -15.03
C THR A 25 -32.37 5.64 -13.95
N ARG A 26 -32.42 4.33 -14.27
CA ARG A 26 -32.14 3.25 -13.32
C ARG A 26 -30.87 3.44 -12.47
N PRO A 27 -29.70 3.80 -13.04
CA PRO A 27 -28.48 3.99 -12.25
C PRO A 27 -28.61 5.12 -11.22
N PHE A 28 -29.20 6.25 -11.64
CA PHE A 28 -29.42 7.39 -10.76
C PHE A 28 -30.56 7.17 -9.76
N SER A 29 -31.55 6.33 -10.08
CA SER A 29 -32.54 5.88 -9.11
C SER A 29 -31.87 5.20 -7.92
N SER A 30 -30.99 4.22 -8.18
CA SER A 30 -30.26 3.51 -7.12
C SER A 30 -29.31 4.43 -6.36
N PHE A 31 -28.57 5.28 -7.07
CA PHE A 31 -27.63 6.22 -6.47
C PHE A 31 -28.30 7.24 -5.53
N TYR A 32 -29.41 7.86 -5.96
CA TYR A 32 -30.13 8.81 -5.12
C TYR A 32 -30.91 8.14 -3.98
N ARG A 33 -31.32 6.88 -4.09
CA ARG A 33 -31.85 6.11 -2.94
C ARG A 33 -30.82 5.95 -1.84
N LEU A 34 -29.56 5.66 -2.19
CA LEU A 34 -28.47 5.63 -1.21
C LEU A 34 -28.23 6.99 -0.58
N ALA A 35 -28.28 8.07 -1.37
CA ALA A 35 -28.18 9.43 -0.84
C ALA A 35 -29.27 9.74 0.18
N VAL A 36 -30.53 9.33 -0.08
CA VAL A 36 -31.62 9.43 0.91
C VAL A 36 -31.33 8.59 2.15
N HIS A 37 -30.92 7.33 1.99
CA HIS A 37 -30.59 6.43 3.11
C HIS A 37 -29.52 7.06 4.03
N PHE A 38 -28.53 7.73 3.45
CA PHE A 38 -27.46 8.39 4.18
C PHE A 38 -27.76 9.80 4.66
N ASN A 39 -28.99 10.30 4.47
CA ASN A 39 -29.40 11.68 4.75
C ASN A 39 -28.53 12.74 4.05
N ALA A 40 -27.99 12.43 2.87
CA ALA A 40 -27.28 13.42 2.06
C ALA A 40 -28.25 14.53 1.61
N THR A 41 -27.75 15.76 1.45
CA THR A 41 -28.55 16.87 0.95
C THR A 41 -28.92 16.62 -0.51
N ILE A 42 -30.21 16.44 -0.79
CA ILE A 42 -30.75 16.23 -2.13
C ILE A 42 -31.56 17.45 -2.53
N ILE A 43 -31.34 17.92 -3.75
CA ILE A 43 -32.16 18.96 -4.37
C ILE A 43 -33.52 18.31 -4.68
N ALA A 44 -34.57 18.73 -3.97
CA ALA A 44 -35.99 18.51 -4.32
C ALA A 44 -36.75 17.22 -3.93
N VAL A 45 -36.25 16.33 -3.06
CA VAL A 45 -37.04 15.16 -2.61
C VAL A 45 -37.66 15.36 -1.21
N GLU A 46 -38.98 15.25 -1.08
CA GLU A 46 -39.66 15.20 0.22
C GLU A 46 -39.21 13.97 1.02
N LYS A 47 -38.73 14.20 2.26
CA LYS A 47 -38.10 13.21 3.16
C LYS A 47 -39.03 12.10 3.68
N THR A 48 -40.24 11.96 3.15
CA THR A 48 -41.38 11.39 3.88
C THR A 48 -41.61 9.89 3.75
N THR A 49 -40.83 9.14 2.98
CA THR A 49 -41.13 7.70 2.77
C THR A 49 -39.93 6.76 2.61
N LEU A 50 -38.89 6.77 3.47
CA LEU A 50 -37.92 5.66 3.45
C LEU A 50 -37.31 5.34 4.82
N ALA A 51 -37.74 4.23 5.39
CA ALA A 51 -37.05 3.59 6.51
C ALA A 51 -37.13 2.06 6.38
N GLN A 52 -36.51 1.51 5.34
CA GLN A 52 -36.02 0.13 5.42
C GLN A 52 -34.52 0.20 5.70
N SER A 53 -34.08 -0.54 6.72
CA SER A 53 -32.68 -0.62 7.13
C SER A 53 -31.87 -1.30 6.03
N MET A 54 -30.96 -0.55 5.40
CA MET A 54 -29.97 -1.10 4.47
C MET A 54 -28.64 -1.27 5.21
N SER A 55 -27.99 -2.41 5.03
CA SER A 55 -26.67 -2.68 5.59
C SER A 55 -25.65 -2.64 4.47
N LEU A 56 -24.70 -1.70 4.53
CA LEU A 56 -23.58 -1.59 3.60
C LEU A 56 -22.28 -1.92 4.32
N SER A 57 -21.37 -2.60 3.62
CA SER A 57 -19.99 -2.74 4.12
C SER A 57 -19.28 -1.38 4.18
N ALA A 58 -18.18 -1.29 4.93
CA ALA A 58 -17.33 -0.10 4.96
C ALA A 58 -16.83 0.29 3.56
N THR A 59 -16.41 -0.70 2.76
CA THR A 59 -15.99 -0.53 1.35
C THR A 59 -17.10 0.06 0.48
N GLN A 60 -18.32 -0.48 0.55
CA GLN A 60 -19.47 0.02 -0.20
C GLN A 60 -19.86 1.44 0.22
N THR A 61 -19.96 1.67 1.53
CA THR A 61 -20.25 3.00 2.08
C THR A 61 -19.28 4.04 1.54
N ARG A 62 -18.00 3.69 1.48
CA ARG A 62 -16.99 4.61 0.96
C ARG A 62 -17.04 4.82 -0.54
N SER A 63 -17.21 3.74 -1.30
CA SER A 63 -17.38 3.85 -2.75
C SER A 63 -18.51 4.82 -3.09
N PHE A 64 -19.64 4.72 -2.37
CA PHE A 64 -20.76 5.65 -2.50
C PHE A 64 -20.34 7.10 -2.23
N TRP A 65 -19.66 7.41 -1.12
CA TRP A 65 -19.28 8.79 -0.81
C TRP A 65 -18.28 9.40 -1.79
N ILE A 66 -17.33 8.61 -2.29
CA ILE A 66 -16.39 9.06 -3.33
C ILE A 66 -17.16 9.43 -4.60
N LEU A 67 -18.10 8.58 -5.03
CA LEU A 67 -18.95 8.83 -6.19
C LEU A 67 -19.92 9.99 -5.95
N TRP A 68 -20.49 10.13 -4.75
CA TRP A 68 -21.38 11.22 -4.39
C TRP A 68 -20.68 12.57 -4.49
N ARG A 69 -19.45 12.65 -3.98
CA ARG A 69 -18.61 13.84 -4.16
C ARG A 69 -18.33 14.11 -5.63
N TRP A 70 -17.83 13.11 -6.36
CA TRP A 70 -17.56 13.23 -7.80
C TRP A 70 -18.77 13.76 -8.56
N TRP A 71 -19.96 13.20 -8.31
CA TRP A 71 -21.19 13.65 -8.93
C TRP A 71 -21.55 15.10 -8.57
N ASN A 72 -21.50 15.47 -7.29
CA ASN A 72 -21.78 16.85 -6.88
C ASN A 72 -20.83 17.86 -7.50
N THR A 73 -19.56 17.47 -7.71
CA THR A 73 -18.56 18.29 -8.36
C THR A 73 -18.88 18.56 -9.84
N TYR A 74 -19.38 17.57 -10.58
CA TYR A 74 -19.51 17.66 -12.04
C TYR A 74 -20.94 17.79 -12.58
N SER A 75 -21.96 17.49 -11.77
CA SER A 75 -23.36 17.45 -12.17
C SER A 75 -23.81 18.70 -12.93
N HIS A 76 -23.40 19.90 -12.49
CA HIS A 76 -23.76 21.15 -13.15
C HIS A 76 -23.21 21.27 -14.58
N ALA A 77 -21.97 20.83 -14.80
CA ALA A 77 -21.35 20.82 -16.13
C ALA A 77 -21.94 19.76 -17.06
N CYS A 78 -22.55 18.71 -16.51
CA CYS A 78 -23.21 17.66 -17.28
C CYS A 78 -24.67 17.99 -17.64
N LEU A 79 -25.24 19.09 -17.14
CA LEU A 79 -26.65 19.42 -17.32
C LEU A 79 -26.94 19.84 -18.78
N ILE A 80 -27.98 19.26 -19.39
CA ILE A 80 -28.45 19.62 -20.72
C ILE A 80 -29.59 20.65 -20.58
N PRO A 81 -29.43 21.89 -21.07
CA PRO A 81 -30.49 22.90 -21.01
C PRO A 81 -31.74 22.48 -21.81
N SER A 82 -32.91 23.00 -21.43
CA SER A 82 -34.17 22.74 -22.12
C SER A 82 -34.10 23.11 -23.61
N GLY A 83 -34.25 22.12 -24.50
CA GLY A 83 -34.16 22.29 -25.96
C GLY A 83 -32.74 22.24 -26.53
N GLY A 84 -31.72 21.94 -25.72
CA GLY A 84 -30.35 21.72 -26.17
C GLY A 84 -30.22 20.46 -27.03
N ALA A 85 -29.33 20.52 -28.03
CA ALA A 85 -28.94 19.36 -28.82
C ALA A 85 -28.22 18.35 -27.94
N THR A 86 -28.47 17.06 -28.17
CA THR A 86 -27.71 15.96 -27.57
C THR A 86 -26.72 15.43 -28.57
N ASP A 87 -25.59 14.93 -28.08
CA ASP A 87 -24.77 14.06 -28.91
C ASP A 87 -25.51 12.72 -29.09
N GLU A 88 -25.77 12.32 -30.34
CA GLU A 88 -26.57 11.13 -30.64
C GLU A 88 -25.87 9.83 -30.19
N ASP A 89 -24.55 9.87 -30.02
CA ASP A 89 -23.74 8.70 -29.64
C ASP A 89 -23.62 8.53 -28.11
N LEU A 90 -24.08 9.49 -27.31
CA LEU A 90 -23.93 9.49 -25.86
C LEU A 90 -25.24 9.23 -25.11
N HIS A 91 -25.16 8.43 -24.04
CA HIS A 91 -26.31 8.11 -23.22
C HIS A 91 -26.78 9.32 -22.39
N VAL A 92 -28.09 9.58 -22.40
CA VAL A 92 -28.72 10.65 -21.62
C VAL A 92 -29.30 10.08 -20.33
N TYR A 93 -28.86 10.61 -19.21
CA TYR A 93 -29.35 10.25 -17.89
C TYR A 93 -30.43 11.23 -17.42
N LEU A 94 -31.42 10.72 -16.69
CA LEU A 94 -32.47 11.53 -16.06
C LEU A 94 -32.26 11.54 -14.55
N VAL A 95 -32.31 12.73 -13.96
CA VAL A 95 -32.31 12.93 -12.50
C VAL A 95 -33.38 13.95 -12.21
N ASP A 96 -34.45 13.51 -11.54
CA ASP A 96 -35.61 14.36 -11.22
C ASP A 96 -36.23 15.05 -12.46
N GLY A 97 -36.27 14.34 -13.59
CA GLY A 97 -36.78 14.87 -14.87
C GLY A 97 -35.81 15.81 -15.60
N MET A 98 -34.69 16.20 -14.99
CA MET A 98 -33.61 16.95 -15.64
C MET A 98 -32.71 16.01 -16.43
N ARG A 99 -32.21 16.47 -17.59
CA ARG A 99 -31.41 15.68 -18.53
C ARG A 99 -29.91 15.96 -18.34
N TYR A 100 -29.09 14.91 -18.26
CA TYR A 100 -27.65 15.00 -18.10
C TYR A 100 -26.91 14.14 -19.13
N GLN A 101 -25.78 14.64 -19.64
CA GLN A 101 -24.85 13.92 -20.51
C GLN A 101 -23.46 13.90 -19.86
N LEU A 102 -22.97 12.70 -19.56
CA LEU A 102 -21.73 12.49 -18.81
C LEU A 102 -20.51 12.46 -19.74
N SER A 103 -20.06 13.61 -20.22
CA SER A 103 -19.03 13.69 -21.28
C SER A 103 -17.91 14.69 -21.00
N ILE A 104 -17.42 14.74 -19.76
CA ILE A 104 -16.32 15.64 -19.39
C ILE A 104 -14.97 15.01 -19.75
N GLU A 105 -14.16 15.75 -20.49
CA GLU A 105 -12.79 15.38 -20.88
C GLU A 105 -11.81 15.62 -19.72
N SER A 106 -11.85 14.75 -18.70
CA SER A 106 -10.92 14.76 -17.58
C SER A 106 -10.62 13.33 -17.14
N ASN A 107 -9.35 12.99 -16.92
CA ASN A 107 -8.98 11.65 -16.45
C ASN A 107 -9.72 11.30 -15.14
N TYR A 108 -9.72 12.22 -14.17
CA TYR A 108 -10.47 12.04 -12.92
C TYR A 108 -11.97 11.78 -13.17
N PHE A 109 -12.58 12.52 -14.09
CA PHE A 109 -13.98 12.31 -14.44
C PHE A 109 -14.23 10.91 -15.04
N GLN A 110 -13.39 10.49 -15.98
CA GLN A 110 -13.52 9.20 -16.66
C GLN A 110 -13.31 8.01 -15.70
N GLN A 111 -12.39 8.12 -14.74
CA GLN A 111 -12.24 7.12 -13.68
C GLN A 111 -13.48 7.05 -12.78
N GLY A 112 -14.02 8.20 -12.38
CA GLY A 112 -15.26 8.28 -11.60
C GLY A 112 -16.47 7.69 -12.33
N LEU A 113 -16.60 7.99 -13.63
CA LEU A 113 -17.63 7.40 -14.48
C LEU A 113 -17.47 5.89 -14.59
N SER A 114 -16.23 5.39 -14.81
CA SER A 114 -15.96 3.95 -14.89
C SER A 114 -16.36 3.20 -13.60
N LEU A 115 -16.10 3.78 -12.42
CA LEU A 115 -16.55 3.21 -11.16
C LEU A 115 -18.07 3.33 -11.00
N PHE A 116 -18.66 4.48 -11.33
CA PHE A 116 -20.11 4.72 -11.25
C PHE A 116 -20.88 3.68 -12.07
N GLU A 117 -20.47 3.43 -13.31
CA GLU A 117 -21.11 2.45 -14.18
C GLU A 117 -21.01 1.04 -13.60
N ARG A 118 -19.89 0.67 -12.96
CA ARG A 118 -19.77 -0.65 -12.32
C ARG A 118 -20.60 -0.80 -11.04
N GLU A 119 -20.77 0.30 -10.31
CA GLU A 119 -21.54 0.33 -9.07
C GLU A 119 -23.05 0.45 -9.32
N PHE A 120 -23.46 1.05 -10.44
CA PHE A 120 -24.85 1.45 -10.68
C PHE A 120 -25.48 1.00 -12.01
N ASN A 121 -24.71 0.58 -13.02
CA ASN A 121 -25.28 0.01 -14.25
C ASN A 121 -25.41 -1.51 -14.13
N ASP A 122 -26.63 -2.00 -14.31
CA ASP A 122 -26.89 -3.41 -14.57
C ASP A 122 -26.47 -3.74 -16.01
N SER A 123 -25.26 -4.28 -16.16
CA SER A 123 -24.94 -5.01 -17.36
C SER A 123 -24.90 -6.49 -17.01
N GLN A 124 -25.72 -7.29 -17.68
CA GLN A 124 -25.64 -8.76 -17.70
C GLN A 124 -24.29 -9.29 -18.23
N ALA A 125 -23.31 -8.42 -18.45
CA ALA A 125 -21.92 -8.82 -18.61
C ALA A 125 -21.43 -9.45 -17.30
N MET A 126 -20.65 -10.52 -17.42
CA MET A 126 -20.09 -11.29 -16.30
C MET A 126 -19.53 -10.35 -15.22
N PHE A 127 -20.28 -10.17 -14.12
CA PHE A 127 -19.88 -9.30 -13.01
C PHE A 127 -18.61 -9.86 -12.38
N ASP A 128 -17.56 -9.03 -12.32
CA ASP A 128 -16.29 -9.38 -11.69
C ASP A 128 -16.04 -8.48 -10.47
N SER A 129 -16.17 -9.08 -9.29
CA SER A 129 -16.00 -8.43 -8.00
C SER A 129 -14.59 -7.89 -7.77
N LYS A 130 -13.55 -8.55 -8.30
CA LYS A 130 -12.17 -8.08 -8.13
C LYS A 130 -11.85 -6.89 -9.02
N VAL A 131 -12.44 -6.82 -10.21
CA VAL A 131 -12.33 -5.61 -11.05
C VAL A 131 -13.04 -4.43 -10.38
N LEU A 132 -14.20 -4.67 -9.76
CA LEU A 132 -14.88 -3.64 -8.97
C LEU A 132 -14.02 -3.18 -7.78
N GLU A 133 -13.41 -4.11 -7.04
CA GLU A 133 -12.49 -3.79 -5.93
C GLU A 133 -11.30 -2.93 -6.41
N SER A 134 -10.64 -3.30 -7.50
CA SER A 134 -9.55 -2.51 -8.12
C SER A 134 -10.02 -1.09 -8.48
N ARG A 135 -11.20 -0.95 -9.08
CA ARG A 135 -11.75 0.36 -9.46
C ARG A 135 -12.10 1.22 -8.25
N ARG A 136 -12.55 0.63 -7.13
CA ARG A 136 -12.75 1.35 -5.87
C ARG A 136 -11.43 1.84 -5.29
N GLU A 137 -10.39 1.03 -5.33
CA GLU A 137 -9.03 1.39 -4.88
C GLU A 137 -8.45 2.54 -5.72
N GLU A 138 -8.47 2.41 -7.04
CA GLU A 138 -8.01 3.43 -7.98
C GLU A 138 -8.76 4.76 -7.77
N MET A 139 -10.08 4.72 -7.67
CA MET A 139 -10.86 5.95 -7.47
C MET A 139 -10.60 6.60 -6.10
N ALA A 140 -10.31 5.82 -5.05
CA ALA A 140 -9.92 6.38 -3.76
C ALA A 140 -8.59 7.14 -3.84
N VAL A 141 -7.59 6.58 -4.55
CA VAL A 141 -6.32 7.24 -4.86
C VAL A 141 -6.55 8.56 -5.60
N GLN A 142 -7.27 8.50 -6.72
CA GLN A 142 -7.54 9.66 -7.56
C GLN A 142 -8.31 10.75 -6.82
N SER A 143 -9.29 10.38 -5.98
CA SER A 143 -10.08 11.34 -5.19
C SER A 143 -9.23 12.06 -4.15
N ALA A 144 -8.30 11.36 -3.49
CA ALA A 144 -7.37 11.95 -2.53
C ALA A 144 -6.39 12.92 -3.21
N CYS A 145 -5.79 12.52 -4.33
CA CYS A 145 -4.88 13.35 -5.11
C CYS A 145 -5.57 14.62 -5.63
N GLN A 146 -6.73 14.47 -6.28
CA GLN A 146 -7.52 15.59 -6.79
C GLN A 146 -7.88 16.59 -5.69
N HIS A 147 -8.24 16.10 -4.49
CA HIS A 147 -8.62 16.96 -3.38
C HIS A 147 -7.47 17.86 -2.91
N ILE A 148 -6.29 17.28 -2.71
CA ILE A 148 -5.08 18.02 -2.32
C ILE A 148 -4.68 18.98 -3.43
N ALA A 149 -4.67 18.49 -4.67
CA ALA A 149 -4.14 19.25 -5.78
C ALA A 149 -4.96 20.51 -6.09
N LEU A 150 -6.29 20.39 -6.07
CA LEU A 150 -7.18 21.55 -6.19
C LEU A 150 -7.00 22.52 -5.02
N GLY A 151 -6.71 22.00 -3.82
CA GLY A 151 -6.44 22.78 -2.62
C GLY A 151 -5.22 23.69 -2.77
N CYS A 152 -4.10 23.11 -3.16
CA CYS A 152 -2.87 23.85 -3.50
C CYS A 152 -3.11 24.84 -4.64
N TYR A 153 -3.79 24.39 -5.71
CA TYR A 153 -4.02 25.23 -6.87
C TYR A 153 -4.81 26.51 -6.55
N ALA A 154 -5.88 26.40 -5.75
CA ALA A 154 -6.70 27.56 -5.38
C ALA A 154 -5.94 28.65 -4.60
N GLN A 155 -4.88 28.28 -3.86
CA GLN A 155 -4.04 29.22 -3.11
C GLN A 155 -3.08 30.00 -4.01
N LEU A 156 -2.65 29.43 -5.13
CA LEU A 156 -1.66 30.05 -6.03
C LEU A 156 -2.21 31.26 -6.80
N GLY A 157 -3.52 31.54 -6.73
CA GLY A 157 -4.12 32.78 -7.26
C GLY A 157 -3.89 33.03 -8.75
N ARG A 158 -3.57 32.00 -9.55
CA ARG A 158 -3.34 32.15 -11.00
C ARG A 158 -4.65 32.53 -11.69
N ASN A 159 -4.58 33.39 -12.72
CA ASN A 159 -5.72 33.68 -13.57
C ASN A 159 -6.15 32.41 -14.31
N ILE A 160 -7.39 32.01 -14.11
CA ILE A 160 -7.94 30.67 -14.38
C ILE A 160 -8.23 30.40 -15.87
N ALA A 161 -7.89 31.30 -16.78
CA ALA A 161 -8.49 31.30 -18.11
C ALA A 161 -7.82 30.40 -19.16
N ASP A 162 -6.51 30.13 -19.12
CA ASP A 162 -5.82 29.68 -20.35
C ASP A 162 -5.05 28.34 -20.29
N ASP A 163 -4.72 27.78 -19.11
CA ASP A 163 -3.72 26.69 -19.02
C ASP A 163 -4.27 25.30 -18.58
N CYS A 164 -5.55 25.19 -18.21
CA CYS A 164 -6.11 23.92 -17.71
C CYS A 164 -7.38 23.53 -18.49
N ASN A 165 -7.48 22.25 -18.91
CA ASN A 165 -8.71 21.68 -19.48
C ASN A 165 -9.80 21.42 -18.41
N PHE A 166 -9.93 22.26 -17.39
CA PHE A 166 -11.08 22.18 -16.50
C PHE A 166 -12.25 22.94 -17.13
N SER A 167 -13.32 22.21 -17.44
CA SER A 167 -14.61 22.80 -17.82
C SER A 167 -15.27 23.61 -16.69
N LEU A 168 -14.69 23.59 -15.48
CA LEU A 168 -15.19 24.20 -14.24
C LEU A 168 -14.07 24.94 -13.50
N HIS A 169 -14.39 26.04 -12.82
CA HIS A 169 -13.41 26.82 -12.06
C HIS A 169 -12.95 26.03 -10.82
N PRO A 170 -11.65 25.92 -10.51
CA PRO A 170 -11.15 25.08 -9.41
C PRO A 170 -11.72 25.39 -8.02
N ALA A 171 -12.09 26.64 -7.74
CA ALA A 171 -12.78 26.99 -6.49
C ALA A 171 -14.17 26.34 -6.35
N ASP A 172 -14.87 26.09 -7.48
CA ASP A 172 -16.18 25.44 -7.50
C ASP A 172 -16.06 23.91 -7.34
N LEU A 173 -14.86 23.37 -7.60
CA LEU A 173 -14.54 21.95 -7.46
C LEU A 173 -14.11 21.57 -6.04
N LEU A 174 -13.72 22.57 -5.23
CA LEU A 174 -13.40 22.37 -3.83
C LEU A 174 -14.67 22.16 -3.02
N ALA A 175 -14.58 21.35 -1.97
CA ALA A 175 -15.60 21.36 -0.94
C ALA A 175 -15.75 22.79 -0.39
N PRO A 176 -16.95 23.16 0.09
CA PRO A 176 -17.09 24.38 0.87
C PRO A 176 -15.97 24.43 1.90
N LYS A 177 -15.32 25.59 2.07
CA LYS A 177 -14.26 25.76 3.09
C LYS A 177 -14.77 25.14 4.39
N SER A 178 -14.01 24.20 4.95
CA SER A 178 -14.29 23.84 6.33
C SER A 178 -13.98 25.09 7.13
N ASP A 179 -14.97 25.58 7.88
CA ASP A 179 -14.71 26.53 8.96
C ASP A 179 -13.92 25.73 10.01
N GLY A 180 -12.63 25.46 9.77
CA GLY A 180 -11.82 24.59 10.63
C GLY A 180 -12.04 24.96 12.10
N ALA A 181 -12.07 23.98 13.01
CA ALA A 181 -12.10 24.34 14.42
C ALA A 181 -10.76 24.98 14.72
N PHE A 182 -10.76 26.22 15.19
CA PHE A 182 -9.55 26.85 15.70
C PHE A 182 -9.69 26.99 17.21
N GLU A 183 -8.70 26.48 17.95
CA GLU A 183 -8.56 26.73 19.37
C GLU A 183 -7.18 27.33 19.62
N ASN A 184 -7.13 28.46 20.32
CA ASN A 184 -5.89 29.18 20.61
C ASN A 184 -5.04 29.47 19.35
N GLY A 185 -5.69 29.75 18.21
CA GLY A 185 -5.03 30.05 16.95
C GLY A 185 -4.47 28.83 16.20
N ARG A 186 -4.78 27.60 16.65
CA ARG A 186 -4.36 26.35 16.01
C ARG A 186 -5.57 25.60 15.50
N MET A 187 -5.43 24.97 14.33
CA MET A 187 -6.47 24.11 13.80
C MET A 187 -6.59 22.84 14.65
N ILE A 188 -7.82 22.47 14.97
CA ILE A 188 -8.20 21.22 15.62
C ILE A 188 -8.96 20.36 14.61
N LEU A 189 -8.65 19.08 14.66
CA LEU A 189 -9.24 18.03 13.87
C LEU A 189 -10.72 17.86 14.18
N GLN A 190 -11.59 18.25 13.24
CA GLN A 190 -12.98 17.86 13.28
C GLN A 190 -13.27 16.65 12.39
N ASP A 191 -14.39 16.02 12.69
CA ASP A 191 -15.03 14.98 11.87
C ASP A 191 -15.13 15.33 10.39
N ARG A 192 -15.43 16.60 10.07
CA ARG A 192 -15.56 17.08 8.69
C ARG A 192 -14.24 17.35 7.97
N ASP A 193 -13.12 17.35 8.69
CA ASP A 193 -11.79 17.72 8.16
C ASP A 193 -10.99 16.50 7.69
N LEU A 194 -11.54 15.27 7.76
CA LEU A 194 -10.85 14.07 7.31
C LEU A 194 -10.76 14.04 5.77
N SER A 195 -9.56 13.81 5.24
CA SER A 195 -9.32 13.70 3.80
C SER A 195 -10.14 12.54 3.23
N GLY A 196 -11.18 12.86 2.46
CA GLY A 196 -12.23 11.89 2.09
C GLY A 196 -13.66 12.42 2.27
N LEU A 197 -13.82 13.65 2.79
CA LEU A 197 -15.03 14.50 2.77
C LEU A 197 -16.33 13.93 3.36
N ASP A 198 -16.26 12.82 4.07
CA ASP A 198 -17.27 12.47 5.04
C ASP A 198 -16.58 12.01 6.33
N PRO A 199 -17.00 12.47 7.53
CA PRO A 199 -16.55 11.95 8.83
C PRO A 199 -16.51 10.43 8.94
N ARG A 200 -17.33 9.75 8.14
CA ARG A 200 -17.51 8.30 8.10
C ARG A 200 -16.56 7.60 7.11
N CYS A 201 -15.73 8.34 6.36
CA CYS A 201 -14.85 7.83 5.31
C CYS A 201 -13.48 8.54 5.31
N SER A 202 -12.78 8.44 6.43
CA SER A 202 -11.58 9.23 6.72
C SER A 202 -10.31 8.87 5.97
N THR A 203 -10.28 7.75 5.23
CA THR A 203 -8.97 7.09 5.06
C THR A 203 -8.13 7.54 3.85
N GLY A 204 -8.22 8.80 3.43
CA GLY A 204 -7.39 9.37 2.36
C GLY A 204 -7.46 8.52 1.08
N ALA A 205 -6.31 8.00 0.63
CA ALA A 205 -6.15 7.25 -0.63
C ALA A 205 -6.48 5.74 -0.58
N SER A 206 -6.69 5.12 0.58
CA SER A 206 -6.85 3.64 0.69
C SER A 206 -8.32 3.26 0.81
N ILE A 207 -8.93 2.36 0.04
CA ILE A 207 -10.39 2.07 0.22
C ILE A 207 -10.71 1.43 1.60
N ILE A 208 -9.87 0.52 2.08
CA ILE A 208 -9.91 -0.09 3.40
C ILE A 208 -8.49 -0.46 3.83
N ALA A 209 -8.12 -0.17 5.07
CA ALA A 209 -6.81 -0.53 5.61
C ALA A 209 -6.83 -1.97 6.15
N CYS A 210 -5.82 -2.78 5.78
CA CYS A 210 -5.66 -4.17 6.23
C CYS A 210 -6.98 -5.00 6.19
N PRO A 211 -7.62 -5.16 5.01
CA PRO A 211 -8.93 -5.80 4.86
C PRO A 211 -9.02 -7.21 5.45
N TRP A 212 -7.88 -7.89 5.55
CA TRP A 212 -7.78 -9.26 6.02
C TRP A 212 -7.92 -9.45 7.53
N LEU A 213 -8.03 -8.36 8.30
CA LEU A 213 -8.23 -8.42 9.75
C LEU A 213 -9.72 -8.53 10.13
N GLY A 214 -10.66 -8.22 9.22
CA GLY A 214 -12.11 -8.19 9.52
C GLY A 214 -12.48 -7.15 10.59
N ASP A 215 -13.75 -7.09 11.02
CA ASP A 215 -14.14 -6.20 12.12
C ASP A 215 -13.91 -6.90 13.46
N THR A 216 -12.93 -6.43 14.24
CA THR A 216 -12.57 -7.01 15.55
C THR A 216 -12.87 -6.00 16.66
N PRO A 217 -13.86 -6.23 17.54
CA PRO A 217 -14.16 -5.28 18.60
C PRO A 217 -12.99 -5.19 19.59
N GLY A 218 -12.63 -3.99 20.02
CA GLY A 218 -11.62 -3.83 21.06
C GLY A 218 -11.25 -2.38 21.32
N LEU A 219 -11.51 -1.93 22.55
CA LEU A 219 -10.94 -0.69 23.07
C LEU A 219 -9.64 -0.98 23.83
N PRO A 220 -8.71 -0.01 23.92
CA PRO A 220 -7.53 -0.12 24.78
C PRO A 220 -7.94 -0.31 26.25
N PHE A 221 -7.01 -0.77 27.08
CA PHE A 221 -7.27 -0.84 28.52
C PHE A 221 -7.20 0.52 29.20
N TYR A 222 -6.33 1.40 28.70
CA TYR A 222 -6.08 2.71 29.29
C TYR A 222 -6.12 3.79 28.22
N LEU A 223 -6.58 4.97 28.61
CA LEU A 223 -6.55 6.18 27.81
C LEU A 223 -6.04 7.34 28.67
N TRP A 224 -5.45 8.34 28.03
CA TRP A 224 -5.12 9.62 28.65
C TRP A 224 -6.32 10.57 28.53
N ASP A 225 -6.88 11.01 29.65
CA ASP A 225 -7.88 12.07 29.70
C ASP A 225 -7.19 13.44 29.52
N VAL A 226 -7.54 14.15 28.44
CA VAL A 226 -6.91 15.42 28.09
C VAL A 226 -7.24 16.52 29.10
N ALA A 227 -8.47 16.54 29.64
CA ALA A 227 -8.94 17.56 30.55
C ALA A 227 -8.40 17.34 31.97
N ALA A 228 -8.48 16.09 32.46
CA ALA A 228 -7.98 15.71 33.77
C ALA A 228 -6.43 15.58 33.80
N ARG A 229 -5.79 15.39 32.64
CA ARG A 229 -4.35 15.19 32.48
C ARG A 229 -3.83 13.98 33.25
N GLU A 230 -4.55 12.87 33.12
CA GLU A 230 -4.22 11.61 33.77
C GLU A 230 -4.63 10.40 32.93
N VAL A 231 -4.03 9.25 33.24
CA VAL A 231 -4.41 7.97 32.67
C VAL A 231 -5.64 7.45 33.40
N VAL A 232 -6.64 7.01 32.63
CA VAL A 232 -7.89 6.44 33.11
C VAL A 232 -8.10 5.05 32.52
N GLU A 233 -8.71 4.14 33.28
CA GLU A 233 -9.14 2.85 32.76
C GLU A 233 -10.36 3.01 31.85
N VAL A 234 -10.32 2.41 30.66
CA VAL A 234 -11.46 2.42 29.73
C VAL A 234 -12.69 1.73 30.30
N SER A 235 -12.51 0.78 31.22
CA SER A 235 -13.60 0.12 31.95
C SER A 235 -14.51 1.10 32.71
N SER A 236 -14.00 2.28 33.05
CA SER A 236 -14.72 3.34 33.75
C SER A 236 -15.42 4.34 32.82
N LEU A 237 -15.21 4.22 31.51
CA LEU A 237 -15.69 5.15 30.49
C LEU A 237 -16.93 4.61 29.75
N PRO A 238 -17.67 5.46 29.02
CA PRO A 238 -18.75 5.01 28.15
C PRO A 238 -18.29 3.98 27.09
N PRO A 239 -19.14 3.02 26.68
CA PRO A 239 -18.78 2.00 25.70
C PRO A 239 -18.39 2.53 24.30
N ASP A 240 -18.84 3.72 23.95
CA ASP A 240 -18.63 4.42 22.68
C ASP A 240 -17.55 5.50 22.77
N VAL A 241 -16.63 5.39 23.73
CA VAL A 241 -15.55 6.34 23.94
C VAL A 241 -14.73 6.61 22.67
N ALA A 242 -14.64 7.88 22.30
CA ALA A 242 -13.84 8.34 21.17
C ALA A 242 -12.46 8.82 21.64
N TYR A 243 -11.41 8.39 20.94
CA TYR A 243 -10.03 8.77 21.26
C TYR A 243 -9.17 8.95 20.00
N THR A 244 -8.06 9.66 20.17
CA THR A 244 -7.02 9.83 19.13
C THR A 244 -5.80 8.99 19.46
N ALA A 245 -5.34 8.16 18.52
CA ALA A 245 -4.09 7.43 18.67
C ALA A 245 -2.89 8.25 18.19
N ILE A 246 -1.82 8.29 18.97
CA ILE A 246 -0.57 8.98 18.61
C ILE A 246 0.49 7.93 18.27
N SER A 247 1.02 8.01 17.06
CA SER A 247 2.16 7.25 16.58
C SER A 247 3.44 8.07 16.73
N HIS A 248 4.44 7.52 17.44
CA HIS A 248 5.72 8.18 17.68
C HIS A 248 6.84 7.16 17.96
N THR A 249 8.10 7.58 17.92
CA THR A 249 9.25 6.73 18.27
C THR A 249 10.02 7.28 19.46
N TRP A 250 9.85 6.69 20.65
CA TRP A 250 10.59 7.09 21.86
C TRP A 250 11.69 6.09 22.24
N GLY A 251 11.47 4.78 22.05
CA GLY A 251 12.34 3.69 22.57
C GLY A 251 13.74 3.56 21.94
N ARG A 252 14.07 4.36 20.92
CA ARG A 252 15.41 4.37 20.28
C ARG A 252 16.46 5.13 21.07
N TRP A 253 16.03 6.08 21.89
CA TRP A 253 16.92 6.96 22.64
C TRP A 253 16.59 6.89 24.13
N PRO A 254 16.64 5.71 24.77
CA PRO A 254 16.25 5.54 26.16
C PRO A 254 17.27 6.17 27.11
N LYS A 255 16.80 6.67 28.25
CA LYS A 255 17.65 6.90 29.43
C LYS A 255 17.52 5.74 30.41
N ASP A 256 18.52 5.55 31.26
CA ASP A 256 18.65 4.35 32.09
C ASP A 256 17.57 4.18 33.17
N ALA A 257 16.95 5.26 33.63
CA ALA A 257 16.01 5.22 34.76
C ALA A 257 14.59 5.67 34.34
N PRO A 258 13.55 4.85 34.54
CA PRO A 258 12.17 5.31 34.38
C PRO A 258 11.75 6.22 35.56
N ILE A 259 10.73 7.05 35.37
CA ILE A 259 10.32 8.08 36.35
C ILE A 259 8.80 8.16 36.51
N TRP A 260 8.33 8.66 37.66
CA TRP A 260 6.93 9.02 37.85
C TRP A 260 6.59 10.26 37.03
N VAL A 261 5.59 10.14 36.16
CA VAL A 261 5.04 11.24 35.36
C VAL A 261 3.72 11.67 36.00
N PRO A 262 3.47 12.97 36.22
CA PRO A 262 2.18 13.44 36.72
C PRO A 262 1.04 12.92 35.84
N GLY A 263 -0.01 12.37 36.47
CA GLY A 263 -1.12 11.74 35.76
C GLY A 263 -0.94 10.24 35.45
N VAL A 264 0.24 9.66 35.70
CA VAL A 264 0.46 8.20 35.63
C VAL A 264 0.79 7.69 37.04
N THR A 265 -0.11 6.91 37.64
CA THR A 265 -0.02 6.52 39.05
C THR A 265 0.30 5.05 39.29
N GLU A 266 0.12 4.20 38.27
CA GLU A 266 0.26 2.74 38.42
C GLU A 266 1.63 2.20 37.98
N TRP A 267 2.37 2.92 37.13
CA TRP A 267 3.69 2.51 36.67
C TRP A 267 4.63 3.69 36.41
N LEU A 268 5.94 3.38 36.42
CA LEU A 268 6.98 4.33 36.00
C LEU A 268 7.03 4.41 34.47
N VAL A 269 7.27 5.61 33.95
CA VAL A 269 7.38 5.87 32.51
C VAL A 269 8.86 5.90 32.09
N PRO A 270 9.27 5.15 31.05
CA PRO A 270 10.61 5.22 30.50
C PRO A 270 10.97 6.63 30.03
N GLN A 271 12.16 7.08 30.39
CA GLN A 271 12.69 8.35 29.92
C GLN A 271 13.36 8.20 28.55
N ASN A 272 13.40 9.30 27.78
CA ASN A 272 14.09 9.35 26.49
C ASN A 272 14.88 10.67 26.32
N GLU A 273 15.72 10.71 25.29
CA GLU A 273 16.52 11.90 24.93
C GLU A 273 15.78 12.89 24.02
N VAL A 274 14.62 12.51 23.46
CA VAL A 274 13.91 13.31 22.46
C VAL A 274 13.06 14.41 23.10
N PHE A 275 12.42 14.12 24.22
CA PHE A 275 11.66 15.08 25.01
C PHE A 275 11.64 14.69 26.49
N ASP A 276 11.40 15.68 27.34
CA ASP A 276 11.23 15.44 28.77
C ASP A 276 9.83 14.89 29.07
N VAL A 277 9.79 13.65 29.56
CA VAL A 277 8.54 12.93 29.86
C VAL A 277 7.75 13.58 31.00
N LEU A 278 8.37 14.39 31.87
CA LEU A 278 7.66 15.15 32.91
C LEU A 278 6.75 16.22 32.31
N ASN A 279 7.03 16.66 31.08
CA ASN A 279 6.20 17.62 30.36
C ASN A 279 5.05 16.98 29.59
N LEU A 280 4.88 15.65 29.63
CA LEU A 280 3.81 14.94 28.91
C LEU A 280 2.41 15.52 29.15
N PRO A 281 2.00 15.89 30.38
CA PRO A 281 0.70 16.55 30.59
C PRO A 281 0.50 17.82 29.74
N SER A 282 1.56 18.62 29.59
CA SER A 282 1.53 19.85 28.79
C SER A 282 1.70 19.59 27.30
N ILE A 283 2.39 18.51 26.92
CA ILE A 283 2.56 18.08 25.53
C ILE A 283 1.23 17.54 24.99
N LEU A 284 0.61 16.61 25.73
CA LEU A 284 -0.63 15.94 25.32
C LEU A 284 -1.83 16.89 25.33
N ALA A 285 -1.85 17.91 26.19
CA ALA A 285 -2.85 18.97 26.18
C ALA A 285 -2.83 19.84 24.90
N LYS A 286 -1.79 19.77 24.07
CA LYS A 286 -1.66 20.53 22.82
C LYS A 286 -2.01 19.72 21.57
N VAL A 287 -2.34 18.43 21.73
CA VAL A 287 -2.67 17.56 20.60
C VAL A 287 -3.91 18.14 19.91
N PRO A 288 -3.87 18.35 18.58
CA PRO A 288 -4.87 19.16 17.89
C PRO A 288 -6.14 18.36 17.61
N THR A 289 -6.74 17.71 18.60
CA THR A 289 -7.87 16.78 18.41
C THR A 289 -9.15 17.21 19.11
N THR A 290 -10.31 16.86 18.55
CA THR A 290 -11.62 17.03 19.19
C THR A 290 -11.97 15.90 20.17
N THR A 291 -11.21 14.81 20.19
CA THR A 291 -11.50 13.70 21.11
C THR A 291 -11.07 14.03 22.54
N PRO A 292 -11.90 13.73 23.55
CA PRO A 292 -11.54 13.98 24.96
C PRO A 292 -10.41 13.09 25.47
N TYR A 293 -10.13 11.98 24.77
CA TYR A 293 -9.13 10.99 25.16
C TYR A 293 -8.06 10.77 24.10
N ILE A 294 -6.88 10.37 24.55
CA ILE A 294 -5.73 10.06 23.72
C ILE A 294 -5.22 8.67 24.07
N TRP A 295 -4.85 7.88 23.06
CA TRP A 295 -4.01 6.71 23.26
C TRP A 295 -2.58 7.05 22.83
N PHE A 296 -1.64 6.97 23.77
CA PHE A 296 -0.22 7.18 23.54
C PHE A 296 0.56 6.08 24.26
N ASP A 297 1.21 5.22 23.48
CA ASP A 297 1.83 3.97 23.92
C ASP A 297 2.69 4.11 25.20
N LEU A 298 3.49 5.17 25.29
CA LEU A 298 4.39 5.46 26.41
C LEU A 298 3.68 5.58 27.77
N VAL A 299 2.42 6.02 27.78
CA VAL A 299 1.61 6.24 29.00
C VAL A 299 0.35 5.41 29.06
N CYS A 300 -0.08 4.77 27.97
CA CYS A 300 -1.29 3.92 27.94
C CYS A 300 -0.97 2.42 27.96
N ILE A 301 0.30 2.03 27.79
CA ILE A 301 0.76 0.66 28.02
C ILE A 301 1.54 0.63 29.33
N PRO A 302 1.22 -0.28 30.27
CA PRO A 302 2.05 -0.49 31.45
C PRO A 302 3.49 -0.83 31.07
N GLN A 303 4.45 -0.01 31.49
CA GLN A 303 5.86 -0.13 31.06
C GLN A 303 6.69 -1.08 31.96
N ASN A 304 6.00 -1.96 32.69
CA ASN A 304 6.56 -2.83 33.73
C ASN A 304 6.67 -4.31 33.29
N GLY A 305 6.40 -4.62 32.02
CA GLY A 305 6.42 -5.99 31.51
C GLY A 305 5.32 -6.90 32.09
N SER A 306 4.26 -6.32 32.66
CA SER A 306 3.14 -7.08 33.21
C SER A 306 2.36 -7.85 32.12
N PRO A 307 1.61 -8.91 32.48
CA PRO A 307 0.72 -9.58 31.54
C PRO A 307 -0.27 -8.63 30.85
N ARG A 308 -0.67 -7.55 31.55
CA ARG A 308 -1.53 -6.49 31.01
C ARG A 308 -0.83 -5.73 29.88
N ALA A 309 0.46 -5.43 30.03
CA ALA A 309 1.27 -4.81 28.99
C ALA A 309 1.34 -5.68 27.73
N THR A 310 1.62 -6.98 27.90
CA THR A 310 1.67 -7.94 26.79
C THR A 310 0.32 -8.05 26.06
N GLN A 311 -0.79 -8.07 26.81
CA GLN A 311 -2.12 -8.07 26.22
C GLN A 311 -2.41 -6.78 25.44
N GLU A 312 -2.04 -5.61 25.96
CA GLU A 312 -2.24 -4.33 25.27
C GLU A 312 -1.40 -4.26 23.98
N ILE A 313 -0.14 -4.72 24.01
CA ILE A 313 0.73 -4.81 22.83
C ILE A 313 0.10 -5.70 21.75
N ALA A 314 -0.44 -6.86 22.13
CA ALA A 314 -1.10 -7.75 21.18
C ALA A 314 -2.32 -7.14 20.50
N ARG A 315 -2.97 -6.16 21.14
CA ARG A 315 -4.20 -5.50 20.70
C ARG A 315 -3.99 -4.23 19.89
N GLN A 316 -2.75 -3.85 19.58
CA GLN A 316 -2.46 -2.62 18.82
C GLN A 316 -3.27 -2.48 17.52
N ALA A 317 -3.53 -3.56 16.78
CA ALA A 317 -4.39 -3.48 15.59
C ALA A 317 -5.87 -3.15 15.87
N GLU A 318 -6.42 -3.54 17.02
CA GLU A 318 -7.76 -3.08 17.44
C GLU A 318 -7.70 -1.60 17.82
N ILE A 319 -6.70 -1.21 18.60
CA ILE A 319 -6.56 0.14 19.13
C ILE A 319 -6.46 1.15 17.98
N PHE A 320 -5.51 0.98 17.06
CA PHE A 320 -5.37 1.92 15.95
C PHE A 320 -6.60 1.93 15.02
N ARG A 321 -7.25 0.78 14.82
CA ARG A 321 -8.44 0.68 13.98
C ARG A 321 -9.68 1.35 14.59
N HIS A 322 -9.86 1.30 15.91
CA HIS A 322 -11.00 1.93 16.59
C HIS A 322 -10.75 3.38 16.99
N ALA A 323 -9.51 3.85 16.92
CA ALA A 323 -9.19 5.25 17.15
C ALA A 323 -9.98 6.12 16.17
N LYS A 324 -10.65 7.14 16.68
CA LYS A 324 -11.42 8.08 15.85
C LYS A 324 -10.49 8.86 14.91
N HIS A 325 -9.34 9.27 15.44
CA HIS A 325 -8.27 9.90 14.67
C HIS A 325 -6.94 9.23 14.98
N ALA A 326 -5.97 9.38 14.07
CA ALA A 326 -4.60 8.95 14.32
C ALA A 326 -3.62 10.01 13.81
N ILE A 327 -2.56 10.27 14.59
CA ILE A 327 -1.58 11.32 14.32
C ILE A 327 -0.17 10.74 14.39
N ILE A 328 0.64 11.01 13.38
CA ILE A 328 2.09 10.87 13.41
C ILE A 328 2.66 12.14 14.04
N TRP A 329 3.34 12.01 15.18
CA TRP A 329 4.06 13.12 15.78
C TRP A 329 5.55 13.06 15.43
N LEU A 330 5.96 13.87 14.45
CA LEU A 330 7.35 14.03 14.02
C LEU A 330 8.02 15.15 14.81
N ASN A 331 8.31 14.86 16.08
CA ASN A 331 8.76 15.86 17.05
C ASN A 331 10.16 16.46 16.82
N ARG A 332 10.86 16.06 15.76
CA ARG A 332 12.15 16.60 15.32
C ARG A 332 12.04 17.48 14.08
N ILE A 333 10.85 17.63 13.53
CA ILE A 333 10.56 18.53 12.42
C ILE A 333 9.95 19.79 13.02
N ASP A 334 10.53 20.93 12.72
CA ASP A 334 10.16 22.25 13.23
C ASP A 334 9.23 23.02 12.26
N SER A 335 9.28 22.73 10.97
CA SER A 335 8.48 23.41 9.94
C SER A 335 8.10 22.47 8.80
N TRP A 336 6.93 22.73 8.20
CA TRP A 336 6.39 22.01 7.05
C TRP A 336 6.73 22.64 5.69
N GLU A 337 7.39 23.81 5.66
CA GLU A 337 7.61 24.60 4.44
C GLU A 337 8.13 23.78 3.26
N GLY A 338 9.09 22.88 3.48
CA GLY A 338 9.64 22.06 2.39
C GLY A 338 8.72 20.95 1.91
N LEU A 339 7.89 20.40 2.79
CA LEU A 339 6.88 19.41 2.42
C LEU A 339 5.67 20.07 1.76
N GLU A 340 5.26 21.25 2.23
CA GLU A 340 4.23 22.09 1.60
C GLU A 340 4.64 22.51 0.19
N ALA A 341 5.87 23.00 0.00
CA ALA A 341 6.41 23.32 -1.31
C ALA A 341 6.44 22.10 -2.26
N ALA A 342 6.72 20.90 -1.72
CA ALA A 342 6.68 19.66 -2.48
C ALA A 342 5.25 19.32 -2.94
N LEU A 343 4.29 19.43 -2.04
CA LEU A 343 2.87 19.18 -2.32
C LEU A 343 2.32 20.17 -3.33
N GLU A 344 2.65 21.46 -3.24
CA GLU A 344 2.27 22.48 -4.22
C GLU A 344 2.79 22.15 -5.63
N TRP A 345 4.07 21.80 -5.75
CA TRP A 345 4.67 21.43 -7.03
C TRP A 345 4.04 20.16 -7.62
N MET A 346 3.92 19.11 -6.81
CA MET A 346 3.31 17.85 -7.24
C MET A 346 1.86 18.06 -7.68
N SER A 347 1.13 18.93 -7.00
CA SER A 347 -0.26 19.28 -7.35
C SER A 347 -0.36 19.89 -8.75
N LEU A 348 0.58 20.78 -9.12
CA LEU A 348 0.63 21.34 -10.47
C LEU A 348 0.96 20.28 -11.52
N VAL A 349 1.89 19.37 -11.21
CA VAL A 349 2.24 18.23 -12.08
C VAL A 349 1.03 17.32 -12.31
N TYR A 350 0.35 16.93 -11.23
CA TYR A 350 -0.81 16.03 -11.26
C TYR A 350 -1.96 16.62 -12.07
N LEU A 351 -2.29 17.90 -11.85
CA LEU A 351 -3.34 18.61 -12.59
C LEU A 351 -2.94 18.94 -14.03
N GLY A 352 -1.67 18.72 -14.37
CA GLY A 352 -1.13 18.94 -15.70
C GLY A 352 -0.90 20.40 -16.07
N ILE A 353 -0.76 21.29 -15.08
CA ILE A 353 -0.80 22.75 -15.24
C ILE A 353 0.61 23.31 -15.46
N GLY A 354 0.85 23.86 -16.65
CA GLY A 354 2.14 24.43 -17.05
C GLY A 354 3.27 23.38 -17.13
N SER A 355 4.48 23.83 -17.47
CA SER A 355 5.66 22.98 -17.35
C SER A 355 6.00 22.80 -15.86
N PRO A 356 6.37 21.59 -15.40
CA PRO A 356 6.87 21.38 -14.04
C PRO A 356 8.07 22.28 -13.70
N LYS A 357 8.79 22.78 -14.71
CA LYS A 357 9.91 23.73 -14.58
C LYS A 357 9.48 25.18 -14.35
N ASP A 358 8.24 25.53 -14.68
CA ASP A 358 7.69 26.88 -14.56
C ASP A 358 6.98 27.10 -13.22
N ALA A 359 6.79 26.04 -12.43
CA ALA A 359 6.33 26.12 -11.06
C ALA A 359 7.42 26.80 -10.21
N LYS A 360 7.21 28.08 -9.85
CA LYS A 360 8.09 28.86 -8.96
C LYS A 360 7.95 28.43 -7.49
N THR A 361 7.95 27.14 -7.20
CA THR A 361 7.93 26.62 -5.84
C THR A 361 9.34 26.59 -5.26
N PRO A 362 9.54 26.90 -3.96
CA PRO A 362 10.86 26.84 -3.34
C PRO A 362 11.53 25.45 -3.43
N GLU A 363 12.84 25.42 -3.65
CA GLU A 363 13.68 24.21 -3.64
C GLU A 363 14.15 23.89 -2.21
N LEU A 364 13.22 23.41 -1.39
CA LEU A 364 13.44 23.15 0.03
C LEU A 364 13.51 21.64 0.33
N ALA A 365 14.25 21.30 1.38
CA ALA A 365 14.27 19.95 1.93
C ALA A 365 12.97 19.66 2.68
N THR A 366 12.44 18.45 2.55
CA THR A 366 11.24 17.99 3.29
C THR A 366 11.46 17.88 4.79
N LYS A 367 12.73 17.85 5.25
CA LYS A 367 13.16 17.54 6.63
C LYS A 367 12.76 16.13 7.11
N LEU A 368 12.30 15.24 6.21
CA LEU A 368 12.05 13.82 6.49
C LEU A 368 13.35 12.98 6.48
N PHE A 369 14.46 13.62 6.11
CA PHE A 369 15.82 13.12 6.26
C PHE A 369 16.60 14.03 7.21
N ALA A 370 17.59 13.47 7.89
CA ALA A 370 18.65 14.26 8.52
C ALA A 370 19.41 15.06 7.44
N ASP A 371 20.04 16.17 7.85
CA ASP A 371 20.80 17.01 6.91
C ASP A 371 21.86 16.21 6.16
N TYR A 372 21.87 16.37 4.84
CA TYR A 372 22.79 15.68 3.94
C TYR A 372 23.15 16.57 2.74
N PRO A 373 24.30 16.34 2.08
CA PRO A 373 24.71 17.13 0.92
C PRO A 373 23.86 16.77 -0.30
N TYR A 374 22.85 17.59 -0.59
CA TYR A 374 22.02 17.46 -1.79
C TYR A 374 22.79 17.95 -3.02
N ALA A 375 23.48 17.03 -3.70
CA ALA A 375 24.29 17.32 -4.88
C ALA A 375 24.37 16.10 -5.82
N PRO A 376 24.73 16.29 -7.11
CA PRO A 376 25.01 15.19 -8.02
C PRO A 376 26.07 14.24 -7.43
N GLY A 377 25.76 12.94 -7.38
CA GLY A 377 26.64 11.92 -6.81
C GLY A 377 26.48 11.70 -5.30
N VAL A 378 25.43 12.26 -4.68
CA VAL A 378 25.05 11.91 -3.30
C VAL A 378 24.88 10.41 -3.14
N SER A 379 25.47 9.85 -2.08
CA SER A 379 25.30 8.44 -1.76
C SER A 379 24.00 8.22 -0.97
N ARG A 380 23.28 7.15 -1.28
CA ARG A 380 22.13 6.73 -0.47
C ARG A 380 22.53 6.42 0.98
N GLN A 381 23.78 6.04 1.23
CA GLN A 381 24.28 5.72 2.57
C GLN A 381 24.45 6.96 3.45
N SER A 382 24.66 8.14 2.85
CA SER A 382 24.76 9.40 3.61
C SER A 382 23.41 10.00 3.99
N MET A 383 22.30 9.38 3.59
CA MET A 383 20.95 9.84 3.88
C MET A 383 20.35 9.01 5.02
N GLU A 384 20.10 9.64 6.16
CA GLU A 384 19.41 9.03 7.28
C GLU A 384 17.95 9.52 7.30
N VAL A 385 16.98 8.60 7.24
CA VAL A 385 15.55 8.93 7.39
C VAL A 385 15.22 9.20 8.85
N THR A 386 14.18 9.99 9.13
CA THR A 386 13.74 10.16 10.52
C THR A 386 13.42 8.79 11.17
N GLY A 387 13.62 8.71 12.49
CA GLY A 387 13.46 7.46 13.24
C GLY A 387 12.10 6.80 13.08
N TRP A 388 11.04 7.60 12.84
CA TRP A 388 9.69 7.12 12.56
C TRP A 388 9.63 6.25 11.30
N PHE A 389 10.26 6.67 10.20
CA PHE A 389 10.21 5.91 8.94
C PHE A 389 11.01 4.62 8.94
N SER A 390 11.96 4.45 9.87
CA SER A 390 12.79 3.24 9.96
C SER A 390 12.39 2.30 11.10
N SER A 391 11.44 2.69 11.96
CA SER A 391 10.99 1.87 13.09
C SER A 391 10.07 0.74 12.62
N LEU A 392 10.21 -0.43 13.24
CA LEU A 392 9.32 -1.57 12.99
C LEU A 392 7.94 -1.34 13.59
N TRP A 393 7.87 -0.79 14.80
CA TRP A 393 6.59 -0.52 15.48
C TRP A 393 5.70 0.42 14.67
N THR A 394 6.27 1.49 14.10
CA THR A 394 5.52 2.45 13.28
C THR A 394 5.04 1.88 11.95
N LEU A 395 5.69 0.84 11.42
CA LEU A 395 5.21 0.13 10.22
C LEU A 395 3.84 -0.49 10.49
N GLN A 396 3.68 -1.14 11.64
CA GLN A 396 2.40 -1.72 12.03
C GLN A 396 1.32 -0.64 12.08
N GLU A 397 1.61 0.45 12.78
CA GLU A 397 0.69 1.54 13.02
C GLU A 397 0.23 2.20 11.71
N ILE A 398 1.16 2.51 10.80
CA ILE A 398 0.82 3.14 9.52
C ILE A 398 0.05 2.20 8.57
N CYS A 399 0.28 0.89 8.65
CA CYS A 399 -0.52 -0.07 7.87
C CYS A 399 -1.97 -0.13 8.35
N LEU A 400 -2.20 0.07 9.65
CA LEU A 400 -3.53 0.04 10.27
C LEU A 400 -4.28 1.35 10.08
N ARG A 401 -3.56 2.48 10.10
CA ARG A 401 -4.07 3.82 9.90
C ARG A 401 -3.23 4.57 8.85
N PRO A 402 -3.34 4.19 7.57
CA PRO A 402 -2.60 4.86 6.50
C PRO A 402 -3.01 6.34 6.35
N ASP A 403 -4.18 6.69 6.89
CA ASP A 403 -4.77 8.02 6.89
C ASP A 403 -4.33 8.92 8.05
N MET A 404 -3.27 8.55 8.77
CA MET A 404 -2.74 9.40 9.83
C MET A 404 -2.39 10.80 9.34
N TRP A 405 -2.68 11.79 10.17
CA TRP A 405 -2.23 13.16 9.99
C TRP A 405 -0.82 13.36 10.51
N LEU A 406 -0.10 14.33 9.94
CA LEU A 406 1.26 14.64 10.35
C LEU A 406 1.27 15.90 11.23
N CYS A 407 1.89 15.79 12.41
CA CYS A 407 2.19 16.91 13.30
C CYS A 407 3.70 17.09 13.47
N ASN A 408 4.16 18.33 13.44
CA ASN A 408 5.55 18.70 13.69
C ASN A 408 5.82 18.75 15.23
N SER A 409 7.00 19.21 15.64
CA SER A 409 7.40 19.36 17.06
C SER A 409 6.44 20.17 17.90
N ASP A 410 5.76 21.15 17.31
CA ASP A 410 4.86 22.07 18.00
C ASP A 410 3.38 21.69 17.91
N TRP A 411 3.07 20.47 17.41
CA TRP A 411 1.72 20.01 17.11
C TRP A 411 1.02 20.78 15.98
N THR A 412 1.79 21.46 15.13
CA THR A 412 1.24 22.07 13.90
C THR A 412 0.97 20.97 12.89
N LEU A 413 -0.29 20.88 12.43
CA LEU A 413 -0.72 19.94 11.40
C LEU A 413 -0.17 20.33 10.03
N LEU A 414 0.24 19.34 9.24
CA LEU A 414 0.52 19.54 7.82
C LEU A 414 -0.77 19.86 7.08
N GLN A 415 -0.77 21.00 6.37
CA GLN A 415 -1.91 21.50 5.63
C GLN A 415 -1.46 22.00 4.26
N VAL A 416 -2.42 22.11 3.35
CA VAL A 416 -2.24 22.73 2.04
C VAL A 416 -3.40 23.67 1.75
N GLY A 417 -3.18 24.63 0.84
CA GLY A 417 -4.24 25.54 0.47
C GLY A 417 -4.69 26.41 1.64
N ASN A 418 -5.99 26.69 1.69
CA ASN A 418 -6.62 27.41 2.80
C ASN A 418 -6.95 26.48 3.99
N GLY A 419 -5.97 25.70 4.47
CA GLY A 419 -6.10 24.89 5.69
C GLY A 419 -6.64 23.46 5.50
N ILE A 420 -6.44 22.87 4.31
CA ILE A 420 -6.85 21.47 4.05
C ILE A 420 -5.81 20.55 4.70
N PRO A 421 -6.18 19.72 5.69
CA PRO A 421 -5.24 18.77 6.28
C PRO A 421 -4.88 17.66 5.30
N VAL A 422 -3.63 17.20 5.38
CA VAL A 422 -3.10 16.17 4.49
C VAL A 422 -2.81 14.90 5.27
N ALA A 423 -3.50 13.82 4.91
CA ALA A 423 -3.20 12.48 5.42
C ALA A 423 -1.96 11.88 4.75
N PHE A 424 -1.23 11.05 5.48
CA PHE A 424 0.03 10.47 5.03
C PHE A 424 -0.10 9.66 3.72
N ASN A 425 -1.08 8.76 3.64
CA ASN A 425 -1.30 7.98 2.41
C ASN A 425 -1.70 8.82 1.19
N SER A 426 -2.24 10.02 1.38
CA SER A 426 -2.51 10.94 0.29
C SER A 426 -1.22 11.57 -0.27
N ILE A 427 -0.20 11.78 0.58
CA ILE A 427 1.15 12.19 0.14
C ILE A 427 1.80 11.06 -0.68
N VAL A 428 1.68 9.83 -0.19
CA VAL A 428 2.18 8.63 -0.89
C VAL A 428 1.52 8.49 -2.26
N ALA A 429 0.20 8.56 -2.31
CA ALA A 429 -0.59 8.48 -3.54
C ALA A 429 -0.19 9.58 -4.54
N LEU A 430 -0.20 10.85 -4.11
CA LEU A 430 0.15 11.97 -4.99
C LEU A 430 1.56 11.84 -5.56
N THR A 431 2.51 11.37 -4.74
CA THR A 431 3.89 11.13 -5.19
C THR A 431 3.96 10.07 -6.30
N GLN A 432 3.22 8.97 -6.18
CA GLN A 432 3.17 7.92 -7.20
C GLN A 432 2.49 8.39 -8.49
N GLU A 433 1.35 9.08 -8.37
CA GLU A 433 0.63 9.62 -9.53
C GLU A 433 1.49 10.65 -10.30
N CYS A 434 2.19 11.54 -9.60
CA CYS A 434 3.13 12.45 -10.23
C CYS A 434 4.28 11.71 -10.93
N ALA A 435 4.82 10.67 -10.31
CA ALA A 435 5.88 9.87 -10.94
C ALA A 435 5.40 9.22 -12.26
N GLN A 436 4.15 8.73 -12.31
CA GLN A 436 3.54 8.20 -13.52
C GLN A 436 3.35 9.28 -14.59
N VAL A 437 2.76 10.43 -14.24
CA VAL A 437 2.56 11.55 -15.18
C VAL A 437 3.88 12.01 -15.79
N LEU A 438 4.93 12.13 -14.97
CA LEU A 438 6.25 12.56 -15.44
C LEU A 438 6.91 11.51 -16.36
N GLN A 439 6.71 10.23 -16.11
CA GLN A 439 7.19 9.17 -16.98
C GLN A 439 6.53 9.21 -18.37
N GLU A 440 5.21 9.40 -18.42
CA GLU A 440 4.46 9.55 -19.67
C GLU A 440 4.97 10.77 -20.45
N ARG A 441 5.18 11.91 -19.79
CA ARG A 441 5.72 13.14 -20.41
C ARG A 441 7.13 12.95 -20.96
N ILE A 442 8.05 12.31 -20.25
CA ILE A 442 9.40 12.00 -20.76
C ILE A 442 9.31 11.11 -22.01
N SER A 443 8.41 10.13 -21.99
CA SER A 443 8.21 9.22 -23.12
C SER A 443 7.70 9.97 -24.36
N LEU A 444 6.89 11.02 -24.17
CA LEU A 444 6.37 11.89 -25.22
C LEU A 444 7.40 12.93 -25.72
N GLU A 445 8.15 13.58 -24.83
CA GLU A 445 9.18 14.58 -25.18
C GLU A 445 10.46 13.95 -25.78
N GLY A 446 10.73 12.68 -25.48
CA GLY A 446 11.91 11.93 -25.89
C GLY A 446 12.00 11.52 -27.38
N LEU A 447 11.19 12.10 -28.27
CA LEU A 447 11.19 11.77 -29.70
C LEU A 447 11.38 12.96 -30.65
N ALA A 448 11.43 14.20 -30.15
CA ALA A 448 11.38 15.35 -31.05
C ALA A 448 12.73 15.98 -31.42
N GLU A 449 13.69 16.25 -30.50
CA GLU A 449 14.64 17.34 -30.84
C GLU A 449 16.15 17.21 -30.58
N ASN A 450 16.72 16.21 -29.89
CA ASN A 450 18.11 16.41 -29.41
C ASN A 450 19.24 15.43 -29.78
N TYR A 451 19.05 14.36 -30.58
CA TYR A 451 20.19 13.46 -30.89
C TYR A 451 20.15 12.82 -32.28
N PRO A 452 20.67 13.49 -33.34
CA PRO A 452 20.91 12.84 -34.62
C PRO A 452 22.18 11.97 -34.53
N GLY A 453 22.02 10.64 -34.60
CA GLY A 453 23.12 9.70 -34.79
C GLY A 453 23.37 8.65 -33.70
N MET A 454 22.57 8.59 -32.63
CA MET A 454 22.65 7.52 -31.63
C MET A 454 21.66 6.40 -31.98
N THR A 455 22.16 5.19 -32.27
CA THR A 455 21.33 4.02 -32.65
C THR A 455 20.62 3.35 -31.48
N THR A 456 20.96 3.68 -30.23
CA THR A 456 20.22 3.25 -29.04
C THR A 456 19.95 4.43 -28.12
N LYS A 457 18.66 4.67 -27.85
CA LYS A 457 18.10 5.80 -27.10
C LYS A 457 18.18 5.48 -25.59
N PRO A 458 18.73 6.34 -24.72
CA PRO A 458 18.57 6.15 -23.29
C PRO A 458 17.16 6.59 -22.87
N GLN A 459 16.22 5.64 -22.81
CA GLN A 459 14.96 5.83 -22.11
C GLN A 459 15.25 5.85 -20.61
N PHE A 460 15.15 7.02 -19.97
CA PHE A 460 15.14 7.08 -18.50
C PHE A 460 13.75 6.63 -18.01
N ASN A 461 13.59 5.32 -17.84
CA ASN A 461 12.38 4.75 -17.26
C ASN A 461 12.44 4.91 -15.73
N VAL A 462 11.78 5.94 -15.20
CA VAL A 462 11.77 6.27 -13.77
C VAL A 462 11.11 5.16 -12.91
N THR A 463 10.31 4.27 -13.52
CA THR A 463 9.70 3.11 -12.86
C THR A 463 10.44 1.80 -13.08
N THR A 464 11.62 1.78 -13.72
CA THR A 464 12.43 0.57 -13.72
C THR A 464 12.89 0.26 -12.31
N ALA A 465 12.23 -0.71 -11.69
CA ALA A 465 12.56 -1.35 -10.43
C ALA A 465 13.97 -1.99 -10.40
N LEU A 466 14.79 -1.75 -11.43
CA LEU A 466 16.00 -2.50 -11.75
C LEU A 466 17.21 -1.59 -12.11
N ILE A 467 17.07 -0.25 -12.11
CA ILE A 467 18.23 0.66 -12.01
C ILE A 467 18.66 0.68 -10.55
N ASP A 468 19.96 0.51 -10.30
CA ASP A 468 20.54 0.68 -8.96
C ASP A 468 19.99 1.98 -8.32
N PRO A 469 19.28 1.90 -7.18
CA PRO A 469 18.59 3.05 -6.63
C PRO A 469 19.49 4.26 -6.35
N GLU A 470 20.76 4.02 -6.02
CA GLU A 470 21.73 5.10 -5.77
C GLU A 470 22.07 5.82 -7.08
N LYS A 471 22.30 5.06 -8.15
CA LYS A 471 22.45 5.64 -9.50
C LYS A 471 21.19 6.35 -9.97
N LYS A 472 20.00 5.81 -9.69
CA LYS A 472 18.72 6.42 -10.06
C LYS A 472 18.57 7.79 -9.40
N PHE A 473 18.66 7.86 -8.07
CA PHE A 473 18.50 9.10 -7.32
C PHE A 473 19.56 10.15 -7.69
N ALA A 474 20.84 9.76 -7.74
CA ALA A 474 21.93 10.66 -8.12
C ALA A 474 21.78 11.18 -9.56
N SER A 475 21.27 10.37 -10.49
CA SER A 475 20.99 10.79 -11.86
C SER A 475 19.85 11.80 -11.92
N LEU A 476 18.75 11.56 -11.20
CA LEU A 476 17.61 12.48 -11.15
C LEU A 476 17.99 13.86 -10.63
N ILE A 477 18.85 13.91 -9.58
CA ILE A 477 19.42 15.17 -9.08
C ILE A 477 20.28 15.83 -10.16
N LYS A 478 21.19 15.08 -10.81
CA LYS A 478 22.09 15.62 -11.84
C LYS A 478 21.35 16.27 -13.01
N PHE A 479 20.19 15.77 -13.38
CA PHE A 479 19.40 16.33 -14.48
C PHE A 479 18.61 17.59 -14.08
N GLU A 480 18.53 17.92 -12.78
CA GLU A 480 17.85 19.12 -12.24
C GLU A 480 16.44 19.33 -12.82
N LYS A 481 15.75 18.23 -13.17
CA LYS A 481 14.44 18.28 -13.84
C LYS A 481 13.26 18.36 -12.86
N TYR A 482 13.48 18.03 -11.60
CA TYR A 482 12.44 17.83 -10.61
C TYR A 482 12.78 18.53 -9.32
N GLN A 483 11.75 18.99 -8.62
CA GLN A 483 11.91 19.65 -7.34
C GLN A 483 12.52 18.71 -6.29
N ARG A 484 13.41 19.25 -5.45
CA ARG A 484 14.07 18.52 -4.36
C ARG A 484 13.10 17.75 -3.48
N GLY A 485 12.03 18.42 -3.04
CA GLY A 485 11.06 17.82 -2.13
C GLY A 485 10.38 16.58 -2.70
N PHE A 486 9.99 16.61 -3.98
CA PHE A 486 9.45 15.45 -4.70
C PHE A 486 10.46 14.30 -4.78
N LEU A 487 11.72 14.59 -5.13
CA LEU A 487 12.76 13.55 -5.20
C LEU A 487 13.02 12.93 -3.83
N GLU A 488 13.06 13.72 -2.76
CA GLU A 488 13.17 13.22 -1.38
C GLU A 488 11.99 12.31 -1.02
N LEU A 489 10.76 12.67 -1.38
CA LEU A 489 9.58 11.81 -1.14
C LEU A 489 9.64 10.49 -1.91
N MET A 490 10.00 10.53 -3.20
CA MET A 490 10.22 9.32 -4.00
C MET A 490 11.25 8.40 -3.33
N GLU A 491 12.40 8.96 -2.95
CA GLU A 491 13.48 8.22 -2.31
C GLU A 491 13.06 7.67 -0.93
N LEU A 492 12.31 8.44 -0.15
CA LEU A 492 11.78 8.02 1.14
C LEU A 492 10.86 6.81 0.97
N PHE A 493 9.90 6.87 0.06
CA PHE A 493 8.91 5.81 -0.13
C PHE A 493 9.50 4.57 -0.79
N ASP A 494 10.44 4.73 -1.72
CA ASP A 494 11.19 3.62 -2.32
C ASP A 494 12.08 2.93 -1.27
N ARG A 495 12.81 3.69 -0.43
CA ARG A 495 13.72 3.14 0.58
C ARG A 495 12.99 2.43 1.72
N THR A 496 11.87 2.99 2.17
CA THR A 496 11.13 2.47 3.33
C THR A 496 10.08 1.43 2.92
N GLY A 497 9.86 1.27 1.61
CA GLY A 497 8.94 0.33 0.98
C GLY A 497 7.46 0.65 1.16
N ILE A 498 7.12 1.87 1.59
CA ILE A 498 5.74 2.33 1.83
C ILE A 498 5.10 3.00 0.61
N LYS A 499 5.73 2.94 -0.57
CA LYS A 499 5.17 3.47 -1.82
C LYS A 499 3.81 2.88 -2.21
N ASP A 500 3.59 1.61 -1.83
CA ASP A 500 2.36 0.86 -2.11
C ASP A 500 1.45 0.79 -0.87
N LEU A 501 1.56 1.75 0.06
CA LEU A 501 0.85 1.72 1.36
C LEU A 501 -0.66 1.52 1.22
N HIS A 502 -1.28 2.07 0.17
CA HIS A 502 -2.72 2.01 -0.05
C HIS A 502 -3.23 0.62 -0.49
N ILE A 503 -2.33 -0.26 -0.95
CA ILE A 503 -2.60 -1.65 -1.37
C ILE A 503 -1.64 -2.63 -0.70
N ILE A 504 -1.10 -2.26 0.47
CA ILE A 504 -0.09 -3.05 1.17
C ILE A 504 -0.61 -4.44 1.55
N LYS A 505 0.26 -5.45 1.50
CA LYS A 505 -0.07 -6.86 1.73
C LYS A 505 0.69 -7.45 2.90
N ARG A 506 0.18 -8.58 3.44
CA ARG A 506 0.79 -9.28 4.59
C ARG A 506 2.22 -9.73 4.34
N ASP A 507 2.51 -10.27 3.16
CA ASP A 507 3.85 -10.66 2.73
C ASP A 507 4.79 -9.45 2.60
N THR A 508 4.29 -8.34 2.05
CA THR A 508 5.05 -7.07 2.03
C THR A 508 5.39 -6.60 3.44
N ILE A 509 4.44 -6.66 4.39
CA ILE A 509 4.68 -6.27 5.77
C ILE A 509 5.80 -7.12 6.42
N LEU A 510 5.85 -8.43 6.15
CA LEU A 510 6.93 -9.30 6.63
C LEU A 510 8.30 -8.89 6.08
N LEU A 511 8.36 -8.57 4.79
CA LEU A 511 9.58 -8.12 4.12
C LEU A 511 10.07 -6.81 4.75
N LEU A 512 9.22 -5.78 4.75
CA LEU A 512 9.54 -4.49 5.34
C LEU A 512 9.88 -4.61 6.82
N GLY A 513 9.21 -5.53 7.52
CA GLY A 513 9.47 -5.79 8.92
C GLY A 513 10.87 -6.32 9.21
N SER A 514 11.45 -7.06 8.26
CA SER A 514 12.80 -7.62 8.37
C SER A 514 13.92 -6.59 8.10
N GLU A 515 13.58 -5.50 7.41
CA GLU A 515 14.51 -4.43 7.00
C GLU A 515 14.52 -3.24 7.96
N ARG A 516 13.53 -3.16 8.85
CA ARG A 516 13.39 -2.06 9.82
C ARG A 516 14.16 -2.28 11.10
N TYR A 517 14.41 -1.22 11.85
CA TYR A 517 15.01 -1.32 13.17
C TYR A 517 13.99 -1.83 14.20
N SER A 518 14.38 -2.83 14.98
CA SER A 518 13.67 -3.30 16.17
C SER A 518 14.68 -3.64 17.25
N LYS A 519 14.45 -3.17 18.48
CA LYS A 519 15.23 -3.56 19.66
C LYS A 519 14.69 -4.86 20.25
N ASP A 520 13.35 -5.00 20.24
CA ASP A 520 12.63 -6.14 20.79
C ASP A 520 12.25 -7.15 19.71
N SER A 521 11.47 -8.17 20.09
CA SER A 521 10.97 -9.21 19.20
C SER A 521 10.26 -8.60 17.98
N ARG A 522 10.79 -8.88 16.78
CA ARG A 522 10.19 -8.39 15.53
C ARG A 522 8.78 -8.93 15.32
N ALA A 523 8.53 -10.17 15.75
CA ALA A 523 7.22 -10.81 15.61
C ALA A 523 6.16 -10.06 16.42
N GLU A 524 6.45 -9.68 17.66
CA GLU A 524 5.51 -8.92 18.49
C GLU A 524 5.13 -7.57 17.87
N ALA A 525 6.09 -6.92 17.23
CA ALA A 525 5.88 -5.61 16.61
C ALA A 525 4.94 -5.63 15.39
N ILE A 526 4.76 -6.78 14.71
CA ILE A 526 3.93 -6.87 13.49
C ILE A 526 2.85 -7.97 13.53
N MET A 527 2.80 -8.81 14.57
CA MET A 527 1.83 -9.91 14.65
C MET A 527 0.39 -9.42 14.58
N SER A 528 0.11 -8.24 15.14
CA SER A 528 -1.25 -7.68 15.20
C SER A 528 -1.74 -7.29 13.80
N VAL A 529 -0.93 -6.57 13.02
CA VAL A 529 -1.31 -6.19 11.64
C VAL A 529 -1.35 -7.37 10.68
N LEU A 530 -0.54 -8.42 10.91
CA LEU A 530 -0.59 -9.63 10.10
C LEU A 530 -1.82 -10.50 10.38
N GLY A 531 -2.55 -10.23 11.46
CA GLY A 531 -3.66 -11.07 11.93
C GLY A 531 -3.16 -12.38 12.55
N ALA A 532 -1.96 -12.36 13.10
CA ALA A 532 -1.27 -13.53 13.65
C ALA A 532 -1.12 -13.44 15.16
N ARG A 533 -2.15 -12.99 15.89
CA ARG A 533 -2.08 -12.76 17.35
C ARG A 533 -2.00 -14.05 18.17
N ASP A 534 -2.63 -15.11 17.68
CA ASP A 534 -2.76 -16.37 18.41
C ASP A 534 -1.57 -17.32 18.21
N TRP A 535 -0.51 -16.87 17.50
CA TRP A 535 0.66 -17.69 17.20
C TRP A 535 1.34 -18.23 18.47
N ASN A 536 1.32 -17.45 19.55
CA ASN A 536 1.93 -17.78 20.84
C ASN A 536 1.04 -18.66 21.74
N LEU A 537 -0.28 -18.72 21.49
CA LEU A 537 -1.21 -19.61 22.22
C LEU A 537 -0.97 -21.09 21.86
N SER A 538 -0.33 -21.35 20.72
CA SER A 538 0.14 -22.68 20.31
C SER A 538 1.36 -23.17 21.08
N LEU A 539 2.02 -22.32 21.88
CA LEU A 539 3.24 -22.66 22.61
C LEU A 539 2.92 -23.20 24.01
N PRO A 540 3.65 -24.20 24.51
CA PRO A 540 3.55 -24.64 25.90
C PRO A 540 3.82 -23.46 26.86
N PRO A 541 3.10 -23.35 28.00
CA PRO A 541 3.17 -22.21 28.92
C PRO A 541 4.55 -21.98 29.60
N GLN A 542 5.55 -22.79 29.29
CA GLN A 542 6.92 -22.69 29.82
C GLN A 542 7.92 -22.06 28.84
N ILE A 543 7.55 -21.84 27.58
CA ILE A 543 8.42 -21.18 26.60
C ILE A 543 8.13 -19.69 26.66
N ASN A 544 9.09 -18.91 27.18
CA ASN A 544 9.01 -17.46 27.13
C ASN A 544 9.54 -17.00 25.76
N PRO A 545 8.68 -16.51 24.84
CA PRO A 545 9.12 -16.08 23.50
C PRO A 545 10.10 -14.90 23.56
N ASN A 546 10.22 -14.23 24.71
CA ASN A 546 11.12 -13.08 24.91
C ASN A 546 12.58 -13.46 25.22
N THR A 547 12.90 -14.74 25.42
CA THR A 547 14.25 -15.17 25.81
C THR A 547 14.89 -16.22 24.89
N ASP A 548 14.11 -16.97 24.10
CA ASP A 548 14.67 -17.96 23.17
C ASP A 548 15.06 -17.32 21.82
N ASN A 549 16.16 -16.57 21.84
CA ASN A 549 16.90 -16.17 20.64
C ASN A 549 17.48 -17.36 19.86
N GLU A 550 17.31 -18.60 20.34
CA GLU A 550 17.92 -19.80 19.78
C GLU A 550 17.16 -20.36 18.56
N ASN A 551 15.90 -19.97 18.33
CA ASN A 551 15.06 -20.57 17.28
C ASN A 551 14.53 -19.56 16.24
N LEU A 552 15.39 -18.65 15.79
CA LEU A 552 15.05 -17.64 14.78
C LEU A 552 15.33 -18.12 13.35
N VAL A 553 14.33 -18.01 12.47
CA VAL A 553 14.49 -18.26 11.04
C VAL A 553 15.24 -17.09 10.40
N LEU A 554 16.40 -17.40 9.81
CA LEU A 554 17.32 -16.41 9.22
C LEU A 554 17.72 -15.27 10.19
N GLY A 555 17.67 -15.52 11.50
CA GLY A 555 17.95 -14.54 12.55
C GLY A 555 16.91 -13.43 12.69
N GLN A 556 15.73 -13.55 12.07
CA GLN A 556 14.70 -12.49 12.06
C GLN A 556 13.50 -12.78 12.97
N TYR A 557 12.83 -13.90 12.73
CA TYR A 557 11.53 -14.21 13.33
C TYR A 557 11.52 -15.61 13.96
N PRO A 558 10.80 -15.84 15.08
CA PRO A 558 10.66 -17.16 15.66
C PRO A 558 10.04 -18.17 14.67
N LEU A 559 10.53 -19.42 14.68
CA LEU A 559 10.05 -20.47 13.79
C LEU A 559 8.52 -20.64 13.82
N ASP A 560 7.94 -20.71 15.02
CA ASP A 560 6.51 -20.96 15.18
C ASP A 560 5.66 -19.81 14.62
N PHE A 561 6.11 -18.57 14.80
CA PHE A 561 5.51 -17.41 14.17
C PHE A 561 5.56 -17.52 12.64
N VAL A 562 6.72 -17.85 12.08
CA VAL A 562 6.90 -17.99 10.62
C VAL A 562 6.02 -19.09 10.06
N GLN A 563 5.93 -20.24 10.72
CA GLN A 563 5.05 -21.34 10.30
C GLN A 563 3.58 -20.96 10.39
N TYR A 564 3.16 -20.26 11.45
CA TYR A 564 1.79 -19.77 11.60
C TYR A 564 1.42 -18.84 10.44
N VAL A 565 2.27 -17.85 10.18
CA VAL A 565 2.08 -16.87 9.10
C VAL A 565 2.11 -17.54 7.72
N ALA A 566 3.04 -18.47 7.47
CA ALA A 566 3.10 -19.22 6.23
C ALA A 566 1.80 -19.99 5.93
N ARG A 567 1.18 -20.61 6.95
CA ARG A 567 -0.13 -21.27 6.80
C ARG A 567 -1.24 -20.26 6.49
N ALA A 568 -1.21 -19.09 7.12
CA ALA A 568 -2.22 -18.05 6.93
C ALA A 568 -2.15 -17.37 5.55
N LEU A 569 -0.96 -17.26 4.96
CA LEU A 569 -0.75 -16.64 3.64
C LEU A 569 -0.78 -17.68 2.50
N GLY A 570 -0.40 -18.93 2.77
CA GLY A 570 -0.36 -19.99 1.78
C GLY A 570 0.64 -19.70 0.65
N ALA A 571 0.20 -19.88 -0.60
CA ALA A 571 1.02 -19.73 -1.81
C ALA A 571 1.82 -18.42 -1.90
N THR A 572 1.24 -17.28 -1.48
CA THR A 572 1.91 -15.98 -1.60
C THR A 572 3.13 -15.88 -0.69
N PHE A 573 3.15 -16.61 0.44
CA PHE A 573 4.31 -16.63 1.33
C PHE A 573 5.58 -17.13 0.61
N PHE A 574 5.46 -18.08 -0.31
CA PHE A 574 6.59 -18.74 -0.96
C PHE A 574 7.03 -18.11 -2.30
N ASN A 575 6.43 -16.97 -2.68
CA ASN A 575 6.61 -16.37 -4.00
C ASN A 575 7.79 -15.38 -4.10
N SER A 576 8.60 -15.20 -3.07
CA SER A 576 9.68 -14.19 -3.07
C SER A 576 10.76 -14.47 -4.10
N LEU A 577 11.25 -13.46 -4.79
CA LEU A 577 12.39 -13.53 -5.69
C LEU A 577 13.62 -12.89 -5.01
N SER A 578 14.80 -13.47 -5.18
CA SER A 578 16.07 -12.87 -4.75
C SER A 578 16.96 -12.66 -5.97
N ALA A 579 17.26 -11.41 -6.34
CA ALA A 579 18.04 -11.12 -7.53
C ALA A 579 19.54 -11.09 -7.19
N CYS A 580 20.35 -12.07 -7.65
CA CYS A 580 21.79 -12.11 -7.41
C CYS A 580 22.57 -11.61 -8.62
N SER A 581 23.60 -10.77 -8.46
CA SER A 581 24.52 -10.37 -9.56
C SER A 581 25.46 -11.50 -10.02
N CYS A 582 25.38 -12.68 -9.41
CA CYS A 582 26.21 -13.84 -9.73
C CYS A 582 25.69 -14.62 -10.96
N HIS A 583 26.60 -15.05 -11.84
CA HIS A 583 26.33 -16.07 -12.86
C HIS A 583 26.30 -17.46 -12.20
N LEU A 584 25.45 -18.36 -12.69
CA LEU A 584 25.35 -19.74 -12.19
C LEU A 584 26.59 -20.58 -12.56
N ASP A 585 27.69 -20.42 -11.83
CA ASP A 585 28.81 -21.38 -11.77
C ASP A 585 28.64 -22.28 -10.53
N PHE A 586 28.02 -23.43 -10.77
CA PHE A 586 27.25 -24.21 -9.81
C PHE A 586 28.02 -24.82 -8.62
N VAL A 587 29.34 -24.98 -8.73
CA VAL A 587 30.17 -25.58 -7.67
C VAL A 587 30.58 -24.56 -6.61
N GLU A 588 30.88 -23.31 -6.99
CA GLU A 588 31.23 -22.25 -6.04
C GLU A 588 29.99 -21.68 -5.32
N ILE A 589 28.84 -21.60 -5.98
CA ILE A 589 27.62 -21.00 -5.38
C ILE A 589 27.10 -21.83 -4.19
N ILE A 590 27.09 -23.15 -4.30
CA ILE A 590 26.45 -23.99 -3.27
C ILE A 590 27.42 -24.27 -2.11
N THR A 591 28.72 -24.36 -2.39
CA THR A 591 29.76 -24.71 -1.39
C THR A 591 30.49 -23.51 -0.79
N SER A 592 30.50 -22.35 -1.45
CA SER A 592 31.27 -21.16 -1.02
C SER A 592 30.57 -19.81 -1.10
N ALA A 593 29.39 -19.69 -1.73
CA ALA A 593 28.67 -18.41 -1.71
C ALA A 593 28.01 -18.16 -0.34
N PRO A 594 27.95 -16.89 0.10
CA PRO A 594 27.21 -16.51 1.30
C PRO A 594 25.75 -17.01 1.24
N GLU A 595 25.17 -17.37 2.39
CA GLU A 595 23.74 -17.75 2.46
C GLU A 595 22.81 -16.69 1.85
N SER A 596 23.20 -15.41 1.94
CA SER A 596 22.50 -14.28 1.32
C SER A 596 22.44 -14.30 -0.22
N SER A 597 23.15 -15.22 -0.88
CA SER A 597 23.24 -15.34 -2.34
C SER A 597 22.47 -16.54 -2.92
N LYS A 598 21.82 -17.35 -2.07
CA LYS A 598 20.97 -18.49 -2.49
C LYS A 598 19.52 -18.01 -2.68
N GLY A 599 18.85 -18.47 -3.75
CA GLY A 599 17.46 -18.12 -4.01
C GLY A 599 16.53 -18.53 -2.86
N CYS A 600 15.78 -17.58 -2.29
CA CYS A 600 15.00 -17.82 -1.08
C CYS A 600 13.49 -17.87 -1.36
N LEU A 601 12.78 -18.81 -0.70
CA LEU A 601 11.33 -18.89 -0.72
C LEU A 601 10.64 -17.95 0.29
N LEU A 602 11.37 -17.48 1.31
CA LEU A 602 10.78 -16.73 2.42
C LEU A 602 10.62 -15.23 2.08
N PRO A 603 9.52 -14.58 2.49
CA PRO A 603 9.21 -13.19 2.15
C PRO A 603 9.93 -12.19 3.08
N PHE A 604 11.14 -12.50 3.54
CA PHE A 604 11.95 -11.62 4.40
C PHE A 604 13.44 -11.92 4.25
N THR A 605 14.30 -10.95 4.55
CA THR A 605 15.76 -11.04 4.34
C THR A 605 16.47 -11.63 5.56
N GLN A 606 17.66 -12.20 5.37
CA GLN A 606 18.50 -12.65 6.49
C GLN A 606 19.03 -11.45 7.27
N LYS A 607 19.11 -11.57 8.61
CA LYS A 607 19.66 -10.52 9.45
C LYS A 607 21.16 -10.34 9.16
N THR A 608 21.54 -9.21 8.58
CA THR A 608 22.95 -8.87 8.33
C THR A 608 23.56 -8.21 9.57
N PHE A 609 24.71 -8.71 10.03
CA PHE A 609 25.41 -8.20 11.22
C PHE A 609 26.26 -6.95 10.96
N ALA A 610 26.34 -6.46 9.71
CA ALA A 610 27.16 -5.32 9.34
C ALA A 610 26.30 -4.24 8.67
N PRO A 611 26.04 -3.09 9.33
CA PRO A 611 25.33 -1.96 8.72
C PRO A 611 26.09 -1.28 7.57
N ASN A 612 27.37 -1.62 7.36
CA ASN A 612 28.29 -0.91 6.45
C ASN A 612 29.00 -1.81 5.43
N SER A 613 28.65 -3.09 5.31
CA SER A 613 29.30 -3.93 4.29
C SER A 613 28.59 -3.78 2.96
N ALA A 614 29.26 -3.14 2.00
CA ALA A 614 28.92 -3.11 0.57
C ALA A 614 29.04 -4.51 -0.09
N VAL A 615 28.50 -5.54 0.55
CA VAL A 615 28.25 -6.82 -0.10
C VAL A 615 27.01 -6.57 -0.96
N SER A 616 27.13 -6.88 -2.25
CA SER A 616 26.01 -6.98 -3.20
C SER A 616 24.97 -7.95 -2.63
N LEU A 617 24.10 -7.45 -1.76
CA LEU A 617 23.02 -8.20 -1.13
C LEU A 617 21.95 -8.38 -2.20
N ALA A 618 21.57 -9.63 -2.45
CA ALA A 618 20.53 -9.93 -3.41
C ALA A 618 19.28 -9.09 -3.08
N GLN A 619 18.81 -8.28 -4.03
CA GLN A 619 17.60 -7.51 -3.83
C GLN A 619 16.42 -8.48 -3.76
N LYS A 620 15.68 -8.46 -2.65
CA LYS A 620 14.50 -9.29 -2.44
C LYS A 620 13.28 -8.56 -2.97
N PHE A 621 12.52 -9.24 -3.82
CA PHE A 621 11.29 -8.72 -4.41
C PHE A 621 10.14 -9.68 -4.15
N LEU A 622 8.95 -9.14 -3.96
CA LEU A 622 7.71 -9.91 -3.95
C LEU A 622 7.02 -9.67 -5.27
N LEU A 623 6.67 -10.75 -5.98
CA LEU A 623 5.92 -10.62 -7.21
C LEU A 623 4.46 -10.36 -6.87
N ASN A 624 3.93 -9.26 -7.40
CA ASN A 624 2.54 -8.94 -7.23
C ASN A 624 1.66 -9.87 -8.09
N TRP A 625 1.22 -10.98 -7.50
CA TRP A 625 0.41 -12.01 -8.17
C TRP A 625 -1.10 -11.78 -8.06
N THR A 626 -1.57 -10.62 -7.59
CA THR A 626 -3.02 -10.40 -7.45
C THR A 626 -3.70 -10.29 -8.81
N PHE A 627 -4.51 -11.29 -9.14
CA PHE A 627 -5.32 -11.34 -10.34
C PHE A 627 -6.70 -11.93 -10.05
N LEU A 628 -7.60 -11.80 -11.02
CA LEU A 628 -8.99 -12.26 -10.97
C LEU A 628 -9.05 -13.77 -10.62
N GLU A 629 -9.76 -14.14 -9.55
CA GLU A 629 -9.93 -15.50 -9.00
C GLU A 629 -8.64 -16.32 -8.81
N GLU A 630 -8.11 -16.39 -7.57
CA GLU A 630 -6.92 -17.17 -7.25
C GLU A 630 -7.30 -18.42 -6.48
N LEU A 631 -6.91 -19.58 -7.01
CA LEU A 631 -7.02 -20.86 -6.33
C LEU A 631 -5.61 -21.29 -5.92
N HIS A 632 -5.35 -21.25 -4.61
CA HIS A 632 -4.12 -21.77 -4.02
C HIS A 632 -4.03 -23.27 -4.28
N ASN A 633 -2.86 -23.76 -4.69
CA ASN A 633 -2.66 -25.19 -4.83
C ASN A 633 -2.63 -25.85 -3.44
N PRO A 634 -3.46 -26.88 -3.17
CA PRO A 634 -3.53 -27.52 -1.85
C PRO A 634 -2.20 -28.07 -1.35
N THR A 635 -1.30 -28.48 -2.24
CA THR A 635 0.01 -29.06 -1.88
C THR A 635 0.86 -28.12 -1.03
N VAL A 636 0.72 -26.80 -1.21
CA VAL A 636 1.45 -25.77 -0.45
C VAL A 636 1.17 -25.86 1.06
N GLN A 637 -0.01 -26.35 1.47
CA GLN A 637 -0.34 -26.52 2.89
C GLN A 637 0.53 -27.57 3.59
N THR A 638 1.17 -28.45 2.82
CA THR A 638 2.05 -29.50 3.35
C THR A 638 3.48 -28.99 3.63
N TRP A 639 3.82 -27.78 3.15
CA TRP A 639 5.19 -27.26 3.19
C TRP A 639 5.54 -26.74 4.59
N LYS A 640 6.75 -27.02 5.04
CA LYS A 640 7.21 -26.67 6.39
C LYS A 640 8.51 -25.87 6.35
N VAL A 641 8.47 -24.66 6.89
CA VAL A 641 9.66 -23.82 7.08
C VAL A 641 10.51 -24.42 8.21
N GLN A 642 11.82 -24.42 8.02
CA GLN A 642 12.83 -24.88 8.97
C GLN A 642 13.64 -23.70 9.54
N THR A 643 14.36 -23.93 10.63
CA THR A 643 15.15 -22.91 11.35
C THR A 643 16.26 -22.31 10.51
N SER A 644 16.86 -23.13 9.64
CA SER A 644 17.84 -22.72 8.62
C SER A 644 17.28 -21.77 7.57
N GLY A 645 15.96 -21.60 7.47
CA GLY A 645 15.30 -20.86 6.40
C GLY A 645 14.96 -21.72 5.17
N SER A 646 15.38 -22.98 5.15
CA SER A 646 14.95 -23.95 4.14
C SER A 646 13.48 -24.33 4.31
N VAL A 647 12.88 -24.84 3.23
CA VAL A 647 11.48 -25.30 3.21
C VAL A 647 11.46 -26.78 2.85
N TYR A 648 10.92 -27.60 3.75
CA TYR A 648 10.61 -28.99 3.46
C TYR A 648 9.29 -29.08 2.71
N ILE A 649 9.30 -29.77 1.57
CA ILE A 649 8.18 -29.93 0.64
C ILE A 649 7.87 -31.42 0.52
N SER A 650 6.80 -31.89 1.17
CA SER A 650 6.36 -33.29 1.06
C SER A 650 5.53 -33.55 -0.20
N GLU A 651 4.75 -32.56 -0.63
CA GLU A 651 3.94 -32.64 -1.84
C GLU A 651 4.13 -31.39 -2.70
N ALA A 652 4.20 -31.57 -4.02
CA ALA A 652 4.29 -30.47 -4.97
C ALA A 652 3.46 -30.75 -6.22
N ALA A 653 2.80 -29.70 -6.71
CA ALA A 653 2.12 -29.72 -7.99
C ALA A 653 3.10 -29.31 -9.11
N ILE A 654 3.47 -30.25 -9.97
CA ILE A 654 4.48 -30.03 -11.02
C ILE A 654 3.78 -29.86 -12.37
N ILE A 655 4.03 -28.75 -13.06
CA ILE A 655 3.48 -28.50 -14.41
C ILE A 655 4.47 -28.74 -15.54
N ALA A 656 5.77 -28.69 -15.23
CA ALA A 656 6.84 -29.02 -16.16
C ALA A 656 8.06 -29.52 -15.40
N SER A 657 8.74 -30.53 -15.95
CA SER A 657 10.00 -31.06 -15.46
C SER A 657 10.97 -31.32 -16.61
N THR A 658 12.27 -31.46 -16.32
CA THR A 658 13.29 -31.85 -17.31
C THR A 658 12.99 -33.19 -18.00
N ARG A 659 12.13 -34.03 -17.40
CA ARG A 659 11.78 -35.37 -17.91
C ARG A 659 10.58 -35.36 -18.86
N ASP A 660 9.86 -34.25 -18.94
CA ASP A 660 8.63 -34.17 -19.73
C ASP A 660 8.95 -34.04 -21.24
N SER A 661 8.03 -34.49 -22.09
CA SER A 661 8.14 -34.27 -23.53
C SER A 661 7.82 -32.81 -23.89
N GLU A 662 8.43 -32.32 -24.98
CA GLU A 662 8.24 -30.95 -25.48
C GLU A 662 7.03 -30.80 -26.43
N ASP A 663 6.18 -31.82 -26.51
CA ASP A 663 5.13 -31.90 -27.54
C ASP A 663 4.04 -30.82 -27.42
N GLU A 664 3.89 -30.23 -26.23
CA GLU A 664 2.96 -29.11 -25.97
C GLU A 664 3.68 -27.90 -25.39
N GLU A 665 3.55 -26.76 -26.05
CA GLU A 665 4.14 -25.48 -25.65
C GLU A 665 3.34 -24.83 -24.51
N ILE A 666 4.04 -24.43 -23.44
CA ILE A 666 3.49 -23.62 -22.35
C ILE A 666 4.19 -22.27 -22.37
N ILE A 667 3.49 -21.22 -22.82
CA ILE A 667 4.07 -19.87 -22.82
C ILE A 667 4.00 -19.27 -21.41
N ALA A 668 5.12 -18.76 -20.92
CA ALA A 668 5.22 -18.16 -19.60
C ALA A 668 6.17 -16.95 -19.58
N ASN A 669 5.81 -15.96 -18.77
CA ASN A 669 6.72 -14.92 -18.31
C ASN A 669 7.47 -15.45 -17.09
N VAL A 670 8.80 -15.36 -17.12
CA VAL A 670 9.66 -15.86 -16.04
C VAL A 670 10.52 -14.75 -15.46
N TRP A 671 10.80 -14.85 -14.16
CA TRP A 671 11.75 -14.00 -13.44
C TRP A 671 12.83 -14.89 -12.82
N LEU A 672 14.05 -14.80 -13.31
CA LEU A 672 15.16 -15.62 -12.86
C LEU A 672 15.94 -14.96 -11.72
N THR A 673 16.32 -15.78 -10.74
CA THR A 673 17.17 -15.40 -9.58
C THR A 673 18.60 -15.08 -10.05
N TYR A 674 19.09 -15.83 -11.04
CA TYR A 674 20.45 -15.77 -11.56
C TYR A 674 20.46 -15.33 -13.01
N ASP A 675 21.53 -14.65 -13.42
CA ASP A 675 21.76 -14.32 -14.82
C ASP A 675 22.14 -15.59 -15.59
N ALA A 676 21.40 -15.88 -16.67
CA ALA A 676 21.52 -17.09 -17.47
C ALA A 676 22.78 -17.11 -18.38
N GLY A 677 23.46 -15.97 -18.55
CA GLY A 677 24.71 -15.86 -19.30
C GLY A 677 24.64 -16.49 -20.70
N LYS A 678 25.63 -17.34 -21.04
CA LYS A 678 25.76 -18.01 -22.35
C LYS A 678 24.71 -19.09 -22.66
N TYR A 679 23.86 -19.45 -21.70
CA TYR A 679 22.77 -20.42 -21.89
C TYR A 679 21.44 -19.72 -22.22
N ASP A 680 21.52 -18.44 -22.62
CA ASP A 680 20.41 -17.54 -22.87
C ASP A 680 20.37 -17.10 -24.34
N GLU A 681 20.09 -18.03 -25.25
CA GLU A 681 19.69 -17.64 -26.60
C GLU A 681 18.22 -17.21 -26.56
N ASN A 682 17.97 -15.91 -26.75
CA ASN A 682 16.61 -15.35 -26.84
C ASN A 682 15.84 -16.07 -27.95
N ASP A 683 14.64 -16.56 -27.66
CA ASP A 683 13.74 -17.07 -28.69
C ASP A 683 13.29 -15.89 -29.54
N PRO A 684 13.64 -15.84 -30.84
CA PRO A 684 13.35 -14.68 -31.69
C PRO A 684 11.84 -14.42 -31.88
N ARG A 685 10.96 -15.34 -31.46
CA ARG A 685 9.51 -15.15 -31.44
C ARG A 685 9.03 -14.16 -30.37
N PHE A 686 9.81 -13.94 -29.31
CA PHE A 686 9.47 -13.01 -28.23
C PHE A 686 10.41 -11.80 -28.29
N SER A 687 9.83 -10.60 -28.40
CA SER A 687 10.61 -9.36 -28.55
C SER A 687 11.59 -9.16 -27.40
N GLU A 688 12.79 -8.67 -27.70
CA GLU A 688 13.67 -8.02 -26.73
C GLU A 688 12.90 -6.83 -26.14
N THR A 689 12.26 -7.02 -24.98
CA THR A 689 11.97 -5.86 -24.13
C THR A 689 13.31 -5.50 -23.51
N ASP A 690 14.02 -4.65 -24.24
CA ASP A 690 15.36 -4.12 -23.97
C ASP A 690 15.38 -3.37 -22.62
N THR A 691 15.37 -4.15 -21.54
CA THR A 691 15.44 -3.67 -20.14
C THR A 691 16.84 -3.83 -19.57
N GLY A 692 17.81 -4.26 -20.40
CA GLY A 692 19.22 -4.33 -20.05
C GLY A 692 19.64 -5.50 -19.16
N MET A 693 18.77 -6.48 -18.86
CA MET A 693 19.12 -7.66 -18.05
C MET A 693 18.35 -8.93 -18.46
N GLY A 694 19.03 -10.03 -18.80
CA GLY A 694 18.47 -11.32 -19.25
C GLY A 694 17.67 -12.16 -18.22
N ARG A 695 17.09 -11.52 -17.18
CA ARG A 695 16.40 -12.21 -16.06
C ARG A 695 14.88 -12.27 -16.19
N TYR A 696 14.28 -11.30 -16.88
CA TYR A 696 12.85 -11.30 -17.18
C TYR A 696 12.65 -11.62 -18.67
N LYS A 697 11.82 -12.61 -18.98
CA LYS A 697 11.56 -13.00 -20.37
C LYS A 697 10.28 -13.81 -20.53
N THR A 698 9.73 -13.75 -21.73
CA THR A 698 8.67 -14.67 -22.18
C THR A 698 9.32 -15.87 -22.85
N VAL A 699 8.95 -17.08 -22.43
CA VAL A 699 9.57 -18.34 -22.87
C VAL A 699 8.54 -19.44 -23.10
N ASN A 700 8.92 -20.47 -23.85
CA ASN A 700 8.33 -21.80 -23.70
C ASN A 700 8.87 -22.43 -22.41
N LEU A 701 8.01 -22.59 -21.41
CA LEU A 701 8.37 -23.03 -20.06
C LEU A 701 8.96 -24.44 -20.04
N LYS A 702 8.42 -25.39 -20.82
CA LYS A 702 8.95 -26.76 -20.86
C LYS A 702 10.37 -26.79 -21.45
N LYS A 703 10.57 -26.02 -22.53
CA LYS A 703 11.90 -25.84 -23.13
C LYS A 703 12.88 -25.23 -22.14
N LEU A 704 12.51 -24.13 -21.48
CA LEU A 704 13.34 -23.50 -20.45
C LEU A 704 13.70 -24.49 -19.34
N VAL A 705 12.73 -25.19 -18.74
CA VAL A 705 12.96 -26.15 -17.66
C VAL A 705 13.90 -27.28 -18.10
N LYS A 706 13.89 -27.68 -19.36
CA LYS A 706 14.78 -28.73 -19.87
C LYS A 706 16.20 -28.23 -20.16
N GLU A 707 16.33 -27.05 -20.74
CA GLU A 707 17.60 -26.50 -21.23
C GLU A 707 18.35 -25.65 -20.19
N TYR A 708 17.65 -25.10 -19.20
CA TYR A 708 18.24 -24.23 -18.18
C TYR A 708 19.18 -25.03 -17.28
N TYR A 709 20.48 -24.98 -17.57
CA TYR A 709 21.54 -25.68 -16.83
C TYR A 709 21.29 -27.21 -16.72
N PRO A 710 21.42 -27.99 -17.81
CA PRO A 710 20.84 -29.34 -17.95
C PRO A 710 21.55 -30.47 -17.19
N PHE A 711 22.44 -30.17 -16.24
CA PHE A 711 23.22 -31.19 -15.52
C PHE A 711 22.44 -31.90 -14.39
N SER A 712 21.29 -31.36 -13.97
CA SER A 712 20.40 -31.90 -12.94
C SER A 712 18.95 -31.57 -13.26
N ASN A 713 17.98 -32.19 -12.59
CA ASN A 713 16.57 -31.93 -12.90
C ASN A 713 16.16 -30.51 -12.46
N ASN A 714 15.32 -29.88 -13.27
CA ASN A 714 14.61 -28.66 -12.96
C ASN A 714 13.10 -28.94 -12.92
N TYR A 715 12.38 -28.12 -12.17
CA TYR A 715 10.95 -28.25 -11.95
C TYR A 715 10.28 -26.88 -12.00
N ALA A 716 9.16 -26.78 -12.71
CA ALA A 716 8.18 -25.71 -12.54
C ALA A 716 7.08 -26.20 -11.59
N VAL A 717 7.07 -25.65 -10.38
CA VAL A 717 6.13 -26.00 -9.31
C VAL A 717 5.06 -24.94 -9.21
N GLU A 718 3.81 -25.36 -9.38
CA GLU A 718 2.64 -24.50 -9.29
C GLU A 718 2.30 -24.16 -7.84
N LEU A 719 2.17 -22.87 -7.57
CA LEU A 719 1.70 -22.37 -6.28
C LEU A 719 0.22 -21.97 -6.34
N LEU A 720 -0.22 -21.43 -7.47
CA LEU A 720 -1.59 -20.94 -7.64
C LEU A 720 -2.06 -20.95 -9.09
N THR A 721 -3.38 -21.02 -9.28
CA THR A 721 -4.03 -20.95 -10.59
C THR A 721 -5.08 -19.85 -10.65
N SER A 722 -5.29 -19.28 -11.83
CA SER A 722 -6.25 -18.21 -12.08
C SER A 722 -6.60 -18.16 -13.57
N ASN A 723 -7.87 -18.31 -13.92
CA ASN A 723 -8.39 -18.10 -15.29
C ASN A 723 -7.64 -18.79 -16.45
N GLY A 724 -7.02 -19.94 -16.24
CA GLY A 724 -6.26 -20.65 -17.30
C GLY A 724 -4.76 -20.44 -17.23
N SER A 725 -4.32 -19.54 -16.35
CA SER A 725 -2.92 -19.28 -16.02
C SER A 725 -2.52 -20.05 -14.75
N SER A 726 -1.29 -20.55 -14.75
CA SER A 726 -0.58 -21.12 -13.62
C SER A 726 0.52 -20.15 -13.20
N ARG A 727 0.73 -19.98 -11.89
CA ARG A 727 1.82 -19.18 -11.34
C ARG A 727 2.55 -19.99 -10.29
N GLY A 728 3.86 -19.83 -10.25
CA GLY A 728 4.66 -20.69 -9.41
C GLY A 728 6.14 -20.34 -9.38
N ILE A 729 6.91 -21.31 -8.95
CA ILE A 729 8.35 -21.20 -8.73
C ILE A 729 9.11 -22.19 -9.61
N LEU A 730 10.33 -21.81 -9.95
CA LEU A 730 11.29 -22.65 -10.65
C LEU A 730 12.29 -23.18 -9.63
N LEU A 731 12.41 -24.50 -9.55
CA LEU A 731 13.32 -25.19 -8.65
C LEU A 731 14.34 -26.00 -9.44
N LYS A 732 15.53 -26.16 -8.87
CA LYS A 732 16.63 -26.91 -9.47
C LYS A 732 17.30 -27.82 -8.46
N GLU A 733 17.56 -29.07 -8.84
CA GLU A 733 18.35 -30.00 -8.04
C GLU A 733 19.78 -29.52 -7.85
N VAL A 734 20.23 -29.46 -6.59
CA VAL A 734 21.60 -29.14 -6.18
C VAL A 734 22.60 -30.17 -6.70
N ARG A 735 22.19 -31.42 -6.86
CA ARG A 735 22.95 -32.49 -7.52
C ARG A 735 21.97 -33.43 -8.19
N ARG A 736 22.40 -34.13 -9.24
CA ARG A 736 21.53 -35.10 -9.92
C ARG A 736 20.96 -36.12 -8.92
N ASN A 737 19.63 -36.24 -8.90
CA ASN A 737 18.87 -37.10 -7.97
C ASN A 737 18.97 -36.70 -6.48
N SER A 738 19.32 -35.44 -6.20
CA SER A 738 19.28 -34.90 -4.83
C SER A 738 17.85 -34.55 -4.43
N ILE A 739 17.54 -34.74 -3.14
CA ILE A 739 16.33 -34.17 -2.52
C ILE A 739 16.49 -32.68 -2.18
N GLU A 740 17.74 -32.17 -2.20
CA GLU A 740 18.03 -30.76 -2.01
C GLU A 740 17.86 -29.98 -3.32
N LEU A 741 17.01 -28.97 -3.27
CA LEU A 741 16.69 -28.08 -4.39
C LEU A 741 17.07 -26.63 -4.04
N VAL A 742 17.30 -25.82 -5.05
CA VAL A 742 17.43 -24.36 -4.92
C VAL A 742 16.36 -23.66 -5.75
N LYS A 743 15.86 -22.53 -5.25
CA LYS A 743 14.99 -21.66 -6.04
C LYS A 743 15.83 -20.92 -7.09
N ILE A 744 15.40 -21.00 -8.35
CA ILE A 744 16.09 -20.37 -9.50
C ILE A 744 15.21 -19.30 -10.18
N GLY A 745 13.94 -19.20 -9.82
CA GLY A 745 13.06 -18.15 -10.34
C GLY A 745 11.58 -18.36 -10.03
N ASN A 746 10.76 -17.55 -10.68
CA ASN A 746 9.31 -17.57 -10.64
C ASN A 746 8.75 -17.55 -12.06
N TYR A 747 7.51 -18.00 -12.24
CA TYR A 747 6.83 -17.96 -13.54
C TYR A 747 5.35 -17.59 -13.43
N ILE A 748 4.80 -17.07 -14.54
CA ILE A 748 3.37 -16.87 -14.79
C ILE A 748 3.07 -17.32 -16.22
N THR A 749 2.18 -18.28 -16.42
CA THR A 749 1.79 -18.72 -17.77
C THR A 749 0.78 -17.74 -18.39
N SER A 750 0.80 -17.55 -19.72
CA SER A 750 -0.25 -16.81 -20.41
C SER A 750 -1.56 -17.59 -20.36
N GLY A 751 -2.71 -16.91 -20.14
CA GLY A 751 -4.02 -17.57 -20.17
C GLY A 751 -4.30 -18.19 -21.53
N LEU A 752 -4.60 -19.50 -21.58
CA LEU A 752 -4.94 -20.20 -22.82
C LEU A 752 -6.32 -19.76 -23.38
N PRO A 753 -6.52 -19.79 -24.71
CA PRO A 753 -7.82 -19.50 -25.33
C PRO A 753 -8.96 -20.38 -24.79
N LEU A 754 -10.19 -19.83 -24.79
CA LEU A 754 -11.42 -20.48 -24.30
C LEU A 754 -11.65 -21.91 -24.84
N SER A 755 -11.19 -22.22 -26.05
CA SER A 755 -11.35 -23.53 -26.70
C SER A 755 -10.50 -24.65 -26.07
N VAL A 756 -9.44 -24.32 -25.32
CA VAL A 756 -8.56 -25.28 -24.63
C VAL A 756 -9.01 -25.49 -23.17
N ARG A 757 -9.98 -24.69 -22.67
CA ARG A 757 -10.44 -24.74 -21.27
C ARG A 757 -11.10 -26.06 -20.86
N GLN A 758 -11.57 -26.87 -21.82
CA GLN A 758 -12.25 -28.14 -21.54
C GLN A 758 -11.32 -29.34 -21.35
N ASN A 759 -10.03 -29.22 -21.67
CA ASN A 759 -9.01 -30.25 -21.40
C ASN A 759 -7.84 -29.61 -20.64
N ARG A 760 -7.92 -29.49 -19.31
CA ARG A 760 -6.73 -29.12 -18.54
C ARG A 760 -5.95 -30.34 -18.07
N CYS A 761 -4.66 -30.31 -18.40
CA CYS A 761 -3.58 -30.83 -17.57
C CYS A 761 -3.65 -30.15 -16.20
N HIS A 762 -4.27 -30.80 -15.21
CA HIS A 762 -4.03 -30.45 -13.82
C HIS A 762 -2.57 -30.78 -13.50
N ALA A 763 -1.86 -29.85 -12.84
CA ALA A 763 -0.58 -30.17 -12.22
C ALA A 763 -0.77 -31.41 -11.34
N ILE A 764 -0.03 -32.48 -11.62
CA ILE A 764 -0.17 -33.71 -10.85
C ILE A 764 0.47 -33.43 -9.48
N ALA A 765 -0.33 -33.52 -8.42
CA ALA A 765 0.19 -33.50 -7.06
C ALA A 765 1.03 -34.77 -6.86
N ASN A 766 2.33 -34.58 -6.70
CA ASN A 766 3.28 -35.66 -6.50
C ASN A 766 3.81 -35.61 -5.07
N GLN A 767 3.96 -36.78 -4.46
CA GLN A 767 4.74 -36.95 -3.24
C GLN A 767 6.24 -36.86 -3.60
N VAL A 768 6.98 -35.95 -2.98
CA VAL A 768 8.31 -35.53 -3.48
C VAL A 768 9.45 -35.48 -2.45
N ASP A 769 9.20 -35.30 -1.15
CA ASP A 769 10.23 -35.27 -0.09
C ASP A 769 11.46 -34.39 -0.37
N TRP A 770 11.22 -33.13 -0.77
CA TRP A 770 12.28 -32.17 -1.09
C TRP A 770 12.63 -31.25 0.07
N THR A 771 13.87 -30.78 0.09
CA THR A 771 14.31 -29.66 0.92
C THR A 771 14.81 -28.54 0.01
N VAL A 772 14.09 -27.42 -0.03
CA VAL A 772 14.53 -26.24 -0.78
C VAL A 772 15.38 -25.37 0.14
N VAL A 773 16.67 -25.27 -0.16
CA VAL A 773 17.67 -24.54 0.65
C VAL A 773 17.80 -23.08 0.26
#